data_AF-A0A8H4JBF0-F1
#
_entry.id   AF-A0A8H4JBF0-F1
#
_cell.length_a   1.000
_cell.length_b   1.000
_cell.length_c   1.000
_cell.angle_alpha   90.00
_cell.angle_beta   90.00
_cell.angle_gamma   90.00
#
_symmetry.space_group_name_H-M   'P 1'
#
loop_
_entity.id
_entity.type
_entity.pdbx_description
1 polymer ?
#
loop_
_entity_poly.entity_id
_entity_poly.type
_entity_poly.pdbx_seq_one_letter_code
_entity_poly.pdbx_strand_id
1 'polypeptide(L)'
;MLERFLKLVRIRTTHLPEKRNKANEVIPRVKTIFGLARKDDGHGLAHPPRVRQYGAGAKDVEFWLDGEASSTGAPRSVAKGGAKGKGKGKAYNRVLQEPQLPLVNCGNRNNPMYLPAEVCVVLPGQPSKSKLNLNQAQQMIRHAVRKPWENANSIYGEGVQTVGLDENANALLHSFGLKITPGLIKVPGRILFGPKVIYKNNKAADLRFGSWNMSNIRFNIGVSLARWSYLMISIHEIRDSFDQQSSRAVMDEFHAVLQKIGVNAAQPFQGQRFQLQHPDDPALGSTLQRAAGALDLLFIILPGANMPLYKRIKTIADKNYGIHTICSVGSKLAKDRGREQYMANVALKFNLKLGGINQRVENKNLGIIDQGKTMVVGIDVTHPSPGSSSNAPSVSAMVSSIDKFLGQWPATLRIQRARQENVDDLTEMLKSRFGLWKTKGKHAALPENILIYRDGVSEGQYDMVLSQELPQLRRACEQVYPAADTKKGLPRFTIIVCGKRHKTRFYPTTEKDCDKSGNTKPGTVVDRGVTEARNWDFFLQAHAALQWTARPCHYYIVHDEIFRQIYANSIPLPFQSIADIVEDLTHNMCYLFGRATKAVSLCPPAYYADLACERARCYLASLFDTPSPSAAPSVTGTSAAGGTRQLSPDDVQIHQKLRDTMFYI
;
A
#
# COMPACT_ATOMS: atom_id res chain seq x y z
N MET A 1 -14.49 -0.35 -22.23
CA MET A 1 -13.13 -0.06 -21.68
C MET A 1 -12.55 1.23 -22.25
N LEU A 2 -12.64 1.47 -23.57
CA LEU A 2 -12.08 2.65 -24.26
C LEU A 2 -12.65 4.01 -23.82
N GLU A 3 -13.98 4.18 -23.74
CA GLU A 3 -14.59 5.47 -23.36
C GLU A 3 -14.07 5.99 -22.02
N ARG A 4 -13.90 5.09 -21.04
CA ARG A 4 -13.37 5.46 -19.72
C ARG A 4 -11.96 6.05 -19.81
N PHE A 5 -11.13 5.56 -20.72
CA PHE A 5 -9.79 6.07 -20.94
C PHE A 5 -9.81 7.44 -21.63
N LEU A 6 -10.74 7.65 -22.56
CA LEU A 6 -10.87 8.90 -23.31
C LEU A 6 -11.59 10.01 -22.55
N LYS A 7 -12.42 9.66 -21.57
CA LYS A 7 -13.23 10.62 -20.81
C LYS A 7 -12.34 11.66 -20.11
N LEU A 8 -12.69 12.93 -20.31
CA LEU A 8 -11.95 14.13 -19.87
C LEU A 8 -10.60 14.37 -20.55
N VAL A 9 -10.20 13.56 -21.53
CA VAL A 9 -9.01 13.84 -22.34
C VAL A 9 -9.28 15.08 -23.18
N ARG A 10 -8.39 16.06 -23.09
CA ARG A 10 -8.40 17.28 -23.89
C ARG A 10 -7.68 17.03 -25.22
N ILE A 11 -8.32 17.42 -26.30
CA ILE A 11 -7.82 17.26 -27.66
C ILE A 11 -7.83 18.59 -28.39
N ARG A 12 -6.85 18.81 -29.26
CA ARG A 12 -6.84 19.87 -30.27
C ARG A 12 -7.44 19.31 -31.55
N THR A 13 -8.35 20.07 -32.16
CA THR A 13 -8.94 19.67 -33.44
C THR A 13 -8.14 20.17 -34.65
N THR A 14 -8.04 19.36 -35.70
CA THR A 14 -7.22 19.66 -36.90
C THR A 14 -8.01 19.82 -38.20
N HIS A 15 -9.34 19.69 -38.15
CA HIS A 15 -10.22 19.80 -39.32
C HIS A 15 -10.60 21.24 -39.68
N LEU A 16 -10.24 22.21 -38.85
CA LEU A 16 -10.54 23.62 -39.06
C LEU A 16 -9.25 24.41 -39.30
N PRO A 17 -9.28 25.48 -40.13
CA PRO A 17 -8.14 26.37 -40.30
C PRO A 17 -7.64 26.92 -38.96
N GLU A 18 -6.33 27.10 -38.86
CA GLU A 18 -5.68 27.70 -37.70
C GLU A 18 -6.30 29.07 -37.41
N LYS A 19 -6.64 29.29 -36.14
CA LYS A 19 -7.08 30.60 -35.66
C LYS A 19 -5.85 31.28 -35.06
N ARG A 20 -5.57 32.54 -35.41
CA ARG A 20 -4.46 33.30 -34.85
C ARG A 20 -4.96 34.51 -34.05
N ASN A 21 -4.24 34.90 -33.00
CA ASN A 21 -4.51 36.13 -32.25
C ASN A 21 -3.87 37.35 -32.94
N LYS A 22 -4.03 38.55 -32.34
CA LYS A 22 -3.45 39.80 -32.86
C LYS A 22 -1.90 39.79 -32.86
N ALA A 23 -1.28 38.95 -32.03
CA ALA A 23 0.17 38.73 -31.99
C ALA A 23 0.63 37.61 -32.95
N ASN A 24 -0.24 37.17 -33.88
CA ASN A 24 0.01 36.11 -34.86
C ASN A 24 0.25 34.70 -34.25
N GLU A 25 -0.07 34.50 -32.97
CA GLU A 25 0.07 33.22 -32.28
C GLU A 25 -1.13 32.31 -32.55
N VAL A 26 -0.89 31.01 -32.72
CA VAL A 26 -1.94 30.02 -32.98
C VAL A 26 -2.77 29.79 -31.72
N ILE A 27 -4.07 30.03 -31.81
CA ILE A 27 -5.06 29.74 -30.77
C ILE A 27 -5.54 28.28 -30.95
N PRO A 28 -5.14 27.33 -30.08
CA PRO A 28 -5.56 25.95 -30.22
C PRO A 28 -7.06 25.81 -29.97
N ARG A 29 -7.77 25.13 -30.89
CA ARG A 29 -9.17 24.77 -30.70
C ARG A 29 -9.26 23.52 -29.83
N VAL A 30 -9.30 23.74 -28.52
CA VAL A 30 -9.33 22.66 -27.52
C VAL A 30 -10.76 22.20 -27.27
N LYS A 31 -10.97 20.89 -27.28
CA LYS A 31 -12.19 20.22 -26.87
C LYS A 31 -11.88 19.18 -25.80
N THR A 32 -12.87 18.84 -24.99
CA THR A 32 -12.75 17.81 -23.97
C THR A 32 -13.67 16.66 -24.34
N ILE A 33 -13.13 15.45 -24.41
CA ILE A 33 -13.93 14.27 -24.74
C ILE A 33 -14.83 13.95 -23.55
N PHE A 34 -16.14 13.90 -23.80
CA PHE A 34 -17.16 13.48 -22.86
C PHE A 34 -17.37 11.96 -22.89
N GLY A 35 -17.38 11.37 -24.09
CA GLY A 35 -17.53 9.93 -24.27
C GLY A 35 -17.46 9.50 -25.73
N LEU A 36 -17.98 8.32 -26.04
CA LEU A 36 -18.17 7.86 -27.42
C LEU A 36 -19.62 8.05 -27.87
N ALA A 37 -19.84 8.08 -29.19
CA ALA A 37 -21.17 8.13 -29.77
C ALA A 37 -22.07 7.00 -29.25
N ARG A 38 -23.33 7.31 -28.96
CA ARG A 38 -24.29 6.36 -28.37
C ARG A 38 -25.71 6.61 -28.89
N LYS A 39 -26.54 5.56 -28.84
CA LYS A 39 -27.94 5.56 -29.32
C LYS A 39 -28.84 6.59 -28.63
N ASP A 40 -28.60 6.87 -27.36
CA ASP A 40 -29.42 7.77 -26.53
C ASP A 40 -28.91 9.22 -26.52
N ASP A 41 -27.84 9.52 -27.26
CA ASP A 41 -27.33 10.88 -27.39
C ASP A 41 -28.32 11.74 -28.17
N GLY A 42 -28.68 12.89 -27.61
CA GLY A 42 -29.60 13.85 -28.20
C GLY A 42 -31.08 13.52 -27.99
N HIS A 43 -31.46 12.58 -27.11
CA HIS A 43 -32.86 12.14 -26.90
C HIS A 43 -33.89 13.28 -26.73
N GLY A 44 -33.49 14.46 -26.24
CA GLY A 44 -34.37 15.63 -26.10
C GLY A 44 -34.34 16.63 -27.26
N LEU A 45 -33.61 16.36 -28.35
CA LEU A 45 -33.53 17.21 -29.53
C LEU A 45 -34.65 16.85 -30.51
N ALA A 46 -35.17 17.84 -31.25
CA ALA A 46 -36.14 17.60 -32.32
C ALA A 46 -35.60 16.64 -33.40
N HIS A 47 -34.29 16.71 -33.64
CA HIS A 47 -33.58 15.94 -34.66
C HIS A 47 -32.32 15.30 -34.05
N PRO A 48 -32.45 14.23 -33.25
CA PRO A 48 -31.30 13.56 -32.65
C PRO A 48 -30.44 12.86 -33.70
N PRO A 49 -29.11 12.73 -33.48
CA PRO A 49 -28.27 11.92 -34.35
C PRO A 49 -28.69 10.45 -34.28
N ARG A 50 -28.69 9.76 -35.42
CA ARG A 50 -28.97 8.32 -35.47
C ARG A 50 -27.65 7.57 -35.36
N VAL A 51 -27.48 6.84 -34.25
CA VAL A 51 -26.26 6.09 -33.97
C VAL A 51 -26.58 4.59 -34.00
N ARG A 52 -25.96 3.82 -34.91
CA ARG A 52 -26.30 2.40 -35.09
C ARG A 52 -25.93 1.54 -33.88
N GLN A 53 -24.79 1.82 -33.26
CA GLN A 53 -24.26 1.06 -32.13
C GLN A 53 -23.39 1.94 -31.23
N TYR A 54 -23.17 1.49 -30.00
CA TYR A 54 -22.28 2.19 -29.07
C TYR A 54 -20.85 2.24 -29.64
N GLY A 55 -20.25 3.43 -29.67
CA GLY A 55 -18.94 3.65 -30.26
C GLY A 55 -18.93 3.53 -31.78
N ALA A 56 -20.06 3.76 -32.46
CA ALA A 56 -20.15 3.74 -33.91
C ALA A 56 -19.14 4.69 -34.57
N GLY A 57 -18.61 4.24 -35.71
CA GLY A 57 -17.79 5.08 -36.59
C GLY A 57 -18.62 5.98 -37.49
N ALA A 58 -17.94 6.79 -38.29
CA ALA A 58 -18.57 7.81 -39.15
C ALA A 58 -19.58 7.25 -40.16
N LYS A 59 -19.42 6.00 -40.61
CA LYS A 59 -20.36 5.33 -41.55
C LYS A 59 -21.67 4.89 -40.89
N ASP A 60 -21.66 4.74 -39.56
CA ASP A 60 -22.76 4.19 -38.77
C ASP A 60 -23.45 5.28 -37.92
N VAL A 61 -23.18 6.56 -38.22
CA VAL A 61 -23.78 7.71 -37.57
C VAL A 61 -24.33 8.68 -38.61
N GLU A 62 -25.61 9.00 -38.51
CA GLU A 62 -26.30 9.93 -39.39
C GLU A 62 -26.74 11.17 -38.61
N PHE A 63 -26.76 12.32 -39.29
CA PHE A 63 -27.24 13.58 -38.74
C PHE A 63 -28.24 14.19 -39.70
N TRP A 64 -29.17 14.94 -39.14
CA TRP A 64 -30.09 15.75 -39.91
C TRP A 64 -29.37 16.98 -40.42
N LEU A 65 -29.40 17.18 -41.73
CA LEU A 65 -28.98 18.41 -42.38
C LEU A 65 -30.26 19.19 -42.65
N ASP A 66 -30.34 20.43 -42.15
CA ASP A 66 -31.44 21.31 -42.53
C ASP A 66 -31.36 21.59 -44.04
N GLY A 67 -32.39 21.15 -44.78
CA GLY A 67 -32.53 21.34 -46.21
C GLY A 67 -33.93 21.86 -46.55
N GLU A 68 -33.98 22.85 -47.44
CA GLU A 68 -35.19 23.50 -47.97
C GLU A 68 -36.24 22.50 -48.46
N ALA A 69 -37.50 22.90 -48.34
CA ALA A 69 -38.67 22.13 -48.72
C ALA A 69 -38.68 21.69 -50.20
N SER A 70 -38.98 20.41 -50.40
CA SER A 70 -39.63 19.74 -51.54
C SER A 70 -39.16 19.99 -52.98
N SER A 71 -38.80 18.91 -53.66
CA SER A 71 -39.58 18.47 -54.84
C SER A 71 -39.35 16.97 -55.11
N THR A 72 -40.45 16.29 -55.44
CA THR A 72 -40.67 14.87 -55.72
C THR A 72 -39.84 14.26 -56.86
N GLY A 73 -39.40 13.00 -56.70
CA GLY A 73 -38.93 12.14 -57.80
C GLY A 73 -38.25 10.84 -57.32
N ALA A 74 -38.74 9.69 -57.78
CA ALA A 74 -38.35 8.32 -57.40
C ALA A 74 -36.90 7.91 -57.83
N PRO A 75 -36.38 6.73 -57.42
CA PRO A 75 -34.97 6.55 -57.04
C PRO A 75 -34.03 6.26 -58.21
N ARG A 76 -32.83 6.85 -58.18
CA ARG A 76 -31.68 6.39 -58.96
C ARG A 76 -30.47 6.18 -58.06
N SER A 77 -30.00 4.94 -58.06
CA SER A 77 -28.74 4.48 -57.50
C SER A 77 -27.56 5.08 -58.27
N VAL A 78 -26.73 5.92 -57.63
CA VAL A 78 -25.33 6.11 -58.05
C VAL A 78 -24.47 6.45 -56.83
N ALA A 79 -23.54 5.56 -56.52
CA ALA A 79 -22.36 5.87 -55.73
C ALA A 79 -21.51 6.91 -56.49
N LYS A 80 -21.32 8.12 -55.94
CA LYS A 80 -20.19 9.01 -56.24
C LYS A 80 -20.18 10.19 -55.26
N GLY A 81 -18.98 10.46 -54.72
CA GLY A 81 -18.74 11.54 -53.78
C GLY A 81 -18.88 12.93 -54.40
N GLY A 82 -19.07 13.92 -53.53
CA GLY A 82 -19.07 15.34 -53.88
C GLY A 82 -20.15 16.12 -53.15
N ALA A 83 -19.91 16.50 -51.89
CA ALA A 83 -20.80 17.41 -51.17
C ALA A 83 -20.55 18.86 -51.62
N LYS A 84 -21.47 19.42 -52.40
CA LYS A 84 -21.69 20.87 -52.52
C LYS A 84 -23.14 21.15 -52.09
N GLY A 85 -23.31 21.86 -50.98
CA GLY A 85 -24.59 22.37 -50.50
C GLY A 85 -24.38 23.22 -49.25
N LYS A 86 -24.63 24.52 -49.34
CA LYS A 86 -24.42 25.51 -48.26
C LYS A 86 -25.65 25.56 -47.34
N GLY A 87 -25.73 24.64 -46.38
CA GLY A 87 -26.25 24.91 -45.03
C GLY A 87 -25.05 25.15 -44.10
N LYS A 88 -25.19 25.77 -42.92
CA LYS A 88 -24.07 26.07 -42.00
C LYS A 88 -23.37 24.83 -41.40
N GLY A 89 -23.51 23.63 -41.98
CA GLY A 89 -22.55 22.54 -41.86
C GLY A 89 -21.49 22.65 -42.96
N LYS A 90 -20.33 23.25 -42.67
CA LYS A 90 -19.20 23.24 -43.63
C LYS A 90 -18.72 21.80 -43.81
N ALA A 91 -18.95 21.22 -44.98
CA ALA A 91 -18.24 20.02 -45.39
C ALA A 91 -16.75 20.39 -45.58
N TYR A 92 -15.87 19.84 -44.74
CA TYR A 92 -14.45 20.21 -44.71
C TYR A 92 -13.61 19.63 -45.87
N ASN A 93 -14.26 19.16 -46.95
CA ASN A 93 -13.67 18.49 -48.12
C ASN A 93 -12.54 17.51 -47.75
N ARG A 94 -12.77 16.70 -46.70
CA ARG A 94 -11.80 15.75 -46.16
C ARG A 94 -12.39 14.36 -46.20
N VAL A 95 -11.67 13.44 -46.83
CA VAL A 95 -12.01 12.01 -46.83
C VAL A 95 -11.37 11.38 -45.60
N LEU A 96 -12.19 10.78 -44.74
CA LEU A 96 -11.72 9.98 -43.60
C LEU A 96 -11.08 8.70 -44.14
N GLN A 97 -9.87 8.39 -43.66
CA GLN A 97 -9.15 7.19 -44.07
C GLN A 97 -9.63 5.96 -43.31
N GLU A 98 -10.06 6.15 -42.06
CA GLU A 98 -10.46 5.12 -41.10
C GLU A 98 -11.87 5.40 -40.57
N PRO A 99 -12.90 5.45 -41.45
CA PRO A 99 -14.25 5.86 -41.08
C PRO A 99 -14.97 4.88 -40.13
N GLN A 100 -14.39 3.70 -39.89
CA GLN A 100 -14.86 2.71 -38.92
C GLN A 100 -14.41 3.02 -37.48
N LEU A 101 -13.44 3.92 -37.27
CA LEU A 101 -13.01 4.29 -35.93
C LEU A 101 -14.15 5.00 -35.18
N PRO A 102 -14.31 4.76 -33.87
CA PRO A 102 -15.37 5.39 -33.08
C PRO A 102 -15.35 6.92 -33.16
N LEU A 103 -16.52 7.53 -33.33
CA LEU A 103 -16.68 8.96 -33.15
C LEU A 103 -16.59 9.33 -31.66
N VAL A 104 -15.80 10.36 -31.35
CA VAL A 104 -15.71 10.91 -29.99
C VAL A 104 -16.75 12.00 -29.78
N ASN A 105 -17.52 11.92 -28.70
CA ASN A 105 -18.45 12.96 -28.28
C ASN A 105 -17.70 13.97 -27.40
N CYS A 106 -17.57 15.21 -27.87
CA CYS A 106 -16.96 16.34 -27.16
C CYS A 106 -17.99 17.33 -26.59
N GLY A 107 -19.28 17.01 -26.68
CA GLY A 107 -20.40 17.76 -26.11
C GLY A 107 -20.85 17.11 -24.81
N ASN A 108 -22.13 16.76 -24.72
CA ASN A 108 -22.69 15.93 -23.66
C ASN A 108 -23.78 15.00 -24.22
N ARG A 109 -24.47 14.23 -23.36
CA ARG A 109 -25.56 13.33 -23.81
C ARG A 109 -26.76 14.10 -24.37
N ASN A 110 -27.09 15.28 -23.87
CA ASN A 110 -28.27 16.05 -24.32
C ASN A 110 -27.98 16.86 -25.59
N ASN A 111 -26.75 17.34 -25.75
CA ASN A 111 -26.26 18.10 -26.89
C ASN A 111 -24.93 17.47 -27.37
N PRO A 112 -25.00 16.37 -28.14
CA PRO A 112 -23.82 15.65 -28.59
C PRO A 112 -23.05 16.43 -29.66
N MET A 113 -21.72 16.36 -29.61
CA MET A 113 -20.83 16.92 -30.62
C MET A 113 -19.82 15.85 -31.03
N TYR A 114 -20.06 15.21 -32.17
CA TYR A 114 -19.22 14.12 -32.64
C TYR A 114 -18.05 14.62 -33.49
N LEU A 115 -16.86 14.11 -33.21
CA LEU A 115 -15.66 14.32 -34.00
C LEU A 115 -15.07 12.97 -34.40
N PRO A 116 -14.61 12.80 -35.66
CA PRO A 116 -13.79 11.67 -36.04
C PRO A 116 -12.48 11.62 -35.24
N ALA A 117 -12.04 10.42 -34.86
CA ALA A 117 -10.78 10.26 -34.13
C ALA A 117 -9.58 10.86 -34.90
N GLU A 118 -9.58 10.73 -36.23
CA GLU A 118 -8.53 11.25 -37.14
C GLU A 118 -8.30 12.77 -37.04
N VAL A 119 -9.27 13.53 -36.54
CA VAL A 119 -9.17 15.00 -36.43
C VAL A 119 -8.88 15.46 -35.02
N CYS A 120 -8.58 14.53 -34.10
CA CYS A 120 -8.36 14.77 -32.68
C CYS A 120 -6.92 14.45 -32.29
N VAL A 121 -6.15 15.47 -31.90
CA VAL A 121 -4.78 15.30 -31.39
C VAL A 121 -4.79 15.52 -29.88
N VAL A 122 -4.36 14.53 -29.10
CA VAL A 122 -4.28 14.63 -27.63
C VAL A 122 -3.28 15.72 -27.24
N LEU A 123 -3.70 16.63 -26.36
CA LEU A 123 -2.79 17.65 -25.84
C LEU A 123 -1.73 17.02 -24.92
N PRO A 124 -0.46 17.43 -25.01
CA PRO A 124 0.60 16.93 -24.13
C PRO A 124 0.35 17.35 -22.67
N GLY A 125 1.04 16.69 -21.73
CA GLY A 125 1.04 17.07 -20.31
C GLY A 125 -0.20 16.66 -19.51
N GLN A 126 -1.04 15.76 -20.04
CA GLN A 126 -2.24 15.28 -19.34
C GLN A 126 -1.95 13.99 -18.54
N PRO A 127 -2.22 13.95 -17.22
CA PRO A 127 -1.94 12.77 -16.42
C PRO A 127 -2.93 11.64 -16.71
N SER A 128 -2.42 10.41 -16.79
CA SER A 128 -3.28 9.22 -16.84
C SER A 128 -3.95 9.01 -15.48
N LYS A 129 -5.28 8.84 -15.50
CA LYS A 129 -6.09 8.54 -14.30
C LYS A 129 -6.35 7.04 -14.12
N SER A 130 -5.85 6.21 -15.03
CA SER A 130 -6.02 4.75 -14.96
C SER A 130 -4.93 4.11 -14.11
N LYS A 131 -5.30 3.02 -13.44
CA LYS A 131 -4.33 2.17 -12.75
C LYS A 131 -3.46 1.48 -13.80
N LEU A 132 -2.13 1.61 -13.65
CA LEU A 132 -1.18 0.91 -14.52
C LEU A 132 -1.33 -0.60 -14.33
N ASN A 133 -1.24 -1.35 -15.44
CA ASN A 133 -1.10 -2.81 -15.35
C ASN A 133 0.30 -3.18 -14.84
N LEU A 134 0.52 -4.46 -14.48
CA LEU A 134 1.79 -4.90 -13.88
C LEU A 134 3.02 -4.62 -14.76
N ASN A 135 2.88 -4.77 -16.08
CA ASN A 135 3.98 -4.51 -17.03
C ASN A 135 4.28 -3.01 -17.12
N GLN A 136 3.26 -2.17 -17.28
CA GLN A 136 3.38 -0.71 -17.27
C GLN A 136 3.96 -0.20 -15.95
N ALA A 137 3.52 -0.74 -14.81
CA ALA A 137 4.08 -0.40 -13.51
C ALA A 137 5.55 -0.78 -13.42
N GLN A 138 5.96 -1.95 -13.92
CA GLN A 138 7.36 -2.36 -13.98
C GLN A 138 8.20 -1.44 -14.88
N GLN A 139 7.68 -1.03 -16.03
CA GLN A 139 8.34 -0.07 -16.92
C GLN A 139 8.48 1.31 -16.28
N MET A 140 7.41 1.82 -15.65
CA MET A 140 7.42 3.08 -14.91
C MET A 140 8.46 3.06 -13.79
N ILE A 141 8.51 1.96 -13.02
CA ILE A 141 9.53 1.73 -12.01
C ILE A 141 10.91 1.81 -12.67
N ARG A 142 11.21 1.01 -13.69
CA ARG A 142 12.54 1.05 -14.36
C ARG A 142 12.94 2.43 -14.86
N HIS A 143 11.99 3.19 -15.41
CA HIS A 143 12.24 4.53 -15.93
C HIS A 143 12.51 5.56 -14.82
N ALA A 144 11.78 5.48 -13.71
CA ALA A 144 11.96 6.39 -12.60
C ALA A 144 13.23 6.08 -11.77
N VAL A 145 13.86 4.90 -11.93
CA VAL A 145 15.05 4.50 -11.15
C VAL A 145 16.15 5.53 -11.34
N ARG A 146 16.50 6.21 -10.25
CA ARG A 146 17.69 7.05 -10.17
C ARG A 146 18.50 6.67 -8.95
N LYS A 147 19.80 6.54 -9.13
CA LYS A 147 20.75 6.40 -8.02
C LYS A 147 20.83 7.72 -7.25
N PRO A 148 21.31 7.70 -5.99
CA PRO A 148 21.27 8.87 -5.12
C PRO A 148 21.94 10.11 -5.72
N TRP A 149 23.13 9.98 -6.33
CA TRP A 149 23.82 11.11 -6.95
C TRP A 149 23.11 11.64 -8.21
N GLU A 150 22.52 10.76 -9.04
CA GLU A 150 21.76 11.16 -10.23
C GLU A 150 20.51 11.94 -9.82
N ASN A 151 19.86 11.49 -8.75
CA ASN A 151 18.70 12.15 -8.18
C ASN A 151 19.08 13.52 -7.59
N ALA A 152 20.17 13.59 -6.82
CA ALA A 152 20.69 14.86 -6.32
C ALA A 152 21.02 15.83 -7.48
N ASN A 153 21.75 15.36 -8.50
CA ASN A 153 22.13 16.17 -9.67
C ASN A 153 20.93 16.72 -10.44
N SER A 154 19.89 15.92 -10.63
CA SER A 154 18.66 16.40 -11.28
C SER A 154 17.94 17.46 -10.41
N ILE A 155 17.94 17.31 -9.08
CA ILE A 155 17.29 18.28 -8.18
C ILE A 155 18.01 19.63 -8.20
N TYR A 156 19.33 19.68 -8.00
CA TYR A 156 20.02 20.97 -7.93
C TYR A 156 20.40 21.53 -9.31
N GLY A 157 20.63 20.66 -10.31
CA GLY A 157 21.05 21.07 -11.65
C GLY A 157 19.90 21.51 -12.55
N GLU A 158 18.78 20.80 -12.52
CA GLU A 158 17.61 21.08 -13.39
C GLU A 158 16.38 21.51 -12.60
N GLY A 159 16.28 21.16 -11.31
CA GLY A 159 15.06 21.32 -10.52
C GLY A 159 14.63 22.76 -10.37
N VAL A 160 15.55 23.69 -10.05
CA VAL A 160 15.24 25.12 -9.86
C VAL A 160 14.59 25.71 -11.11
N GLN A 161 15.16 25.47 -12.29
CA GLN A 161 14.60 25.90 -13.56
C GLN A 161 13.27 25.21 -13.85
N THR A 162 13.18 23.90 -13.61
CA THR A 162 11.98 23.08 -13.87
C THR A 162 10.75 23.59 -13.10
N VAL A 163 10.94 24.04 -11.86
CA VAL A 163 9.84 24.56 -11.03
C VAL A 163 9.66 26.09 -11.12
N GLY A 164 10.43 26.76 -11.99
CA GLY A 164 10.34 28.21 -12.19
C GLY A 164 10.80 29.01 -10.97
N LEU A 165 11.74 28.48 -10.18
CA LEU A 165 12.33 29.17 -9.02
C LEU A 165 13.64 29.90 -9.36
N ASP A 166 13.88 30.17 -10.64
CA ASP A 166 14.96 31.03 -11.11
C ASP A 166 14.56 32.50 -10.95
N GLU A 167 15.35 33.27 -10.21
CA GLU A 167 15.11 34.69 -9.95
C GLU A 167 15.07 35.54 -11.23
N ASN A 168 15.82 35.13 -12.26
CA ASN A 168 15.89 35.85 -13.54
C ASN A 168 14.65 35.61 -14.40
N ALA A 169 13.98 34.47 -14.22
CA ALA A 169 12.79 34.10 -14.97
C ALA A 169 11.50 34.39 -14.20
N ASN A 170 11.56 34.51 -12.87
CA ASN A 170 10.39 34.65 -12.01
C ASN A 170 10.29 36.06 -11.41
N ALA A 171 9.49 36.91 -12.07
CA ALA A 171 9.24 38.29 -11.63
C ALA A 171 8.68 38.40 -10.20
N LEU A 172 7.95 37.37 -9.71
CA LEU A 172 7.43 37.37 -8.34
C LEU A 172 8.57 37.23 -7.32
N LEU A 173 9.49 36.27 -7.50
CA LEU A 173 10.63 36.09 -6.59
C LEU A 173 11.46 37.36 -6.47
N HIS A 174 11.74 38.01 -7.61
CA HIS A 174 12.44 39.28 -7.65
C HIS A 174 11.67 40.37 -6.87
N SER A 175 10.35 40.48 -7.06
CA SER A 175 9.53 41.48 -6.37
C SER A 175 9.47 41.28 -4.84
N PHE A 176 9.56 40.03 -4.35
CA PHE A 176 9.62 39.71 -2.92
C PHE A 176 11.05 39.76 -2.34
N GLY A 177 12.08 40.03 -3.15
CA GLY A 177 13.48 40.01 -2.70
C GLY A 177 13.96 38.61 -2.28
N LEU A 178 13.32 37.55 -2.76
CA LEU A 178 13.65 36.18 -2.41
C LEU A 178 14.73 35.62 -3.33
N LYS A 179 15.82 35.12 -2.75
CA LYS A 179 16.91 34.47 -3.45
C LYS A 179 17.01 33.01 -3.07
N ILE A 180 17.10 32.13 -4.07
CA ILE A 180 17.31 30.70 -3.85
C ILE A 180 18.81 30.43 -3.85
N THR A 181 19.32 29.84 -2.77
CA THR A 181 20.72 29.45 -2.69
C THR A 181 20.97 28.24 -3.61
N PRO A 182 21.95 28.29 -4.53
CA PRO A 182 22.27 27.16 -5.39
C PRO A 182 22.77 25.94 -4.58
N GLY A 183 22.44 24.75 -5.07
CA GLY A 183 22.87 23.49 -4.46
C GLY A 183 21.91 22.96 -3.39
N LEU A 184 22.33 21.86 -2.75
CA LEU A 184 21.57 21.23 -1.66
C LEU A 184 22.09 21.70 -0.31
N ILE A 185 21.18 21.83 0.66
CA ILE A 185 21.54 22.13 2.05
C ILE A 185 22.39 20.99 2.60
N LYS A 186 23.50 21.33 3.26
CA LYS A 186 24.37 20.38 3.96
C LYS A 186 23.98 20.38 5.44
N VAL A 187 23.74 19.19 5.98
CA VAL A 187 23.36 19.00 7.39
C VAL A 187 24.27 17.98 8.06
N PRO A 188 24.54 18.11 9.36
CA PRO A 188 25.23 17.07 10.10
C PRO A 188 24.33 15.83 10.20
N GLY A 189 24.92 14.67 10.03
CA GLY A 189 24.28 13.38 10.27
C GLY A 189 25.18 12.51 11.15
N ARG A 190 24.56 11.65 11.96
CA ARG A 190 25.25 10.63 12.77
C ARG A 190 24.93 9.25 12.20
N ILE A 191 25.85 8.30 12.34
CA ILE A 191 25.60 6.91 11.95
C ILE A 191 25.57 6.07 13.22
N LEU A 192 24.38 5.59 13.59
CA LEU A 192 24.20 4.68 14.71
C LEU A 192 24.71 3.28 14.35
N PHE A 193 25.34 2.61 15.31
CA PHE A 193 25.73 1.21 15.14
C PHE A 193 24.50 0.31 15.15
N GLY A 194 24.49 -0.72 14.30
CA GLY A 194 23.44 -1.74 14.32
C GLY A 194 23.56 -2.63 15.57
N PRO A 195 22.45 -3.16 16.09
CA PRO A 195 22.45 -4.05 17.24
C PRO A 195 23.00 -5.43 16.86
N LYS A 196 23.34 -6.23 17.88
CA LYS A 196 23.54 -7.67 17.69
C LYS A 196 22.20 -8.38 17.56
N VAL A 197 21.97 -9.02 16.42
CA VAL A 197 20.80 -9.88 16.20
C VAL A 197 21.11 -11.30 16.65
N ILE A 198 20.31 -11.81 17.58
CA ILE A 198 20.52 -13.05 18.31
C ILE A 198 19.48 -14.10 17.88
N TYR A 199 19.98 -15.29 17.54
CA TYR A 199 19.21 -16.48 17.19
C TYR A 199 19.33 -17.54 18.31
N LYS A 200 18.93 -18.80 18.04
CA LYS A 200 18.97 -19.88 19.03
C LYS A 200 20.37 -20.04 19.64
N ASN A 201 20.44 -20.44 20.91
CA ASN A 201 21.68 -20.64 21.67
C ASN A 201 22.60 -19.40 21.70
N ASN A 202 22.01 -18.19 21.75
CA ASN A 202 22.72 -16.91 21.74
C ASN A 202 23.66 -16.69 20.54
N LYS A 203 23.43 -17.39 19.42
CA LYS A 203 24.24 -17.21 18.22
C LYS A 203 23.92 -15.87 17.55
N ALA A 204 24.93 -15.01 17.41
CA ALA A 204 24.80 -13.76 16.68
C ALA A 204 24.78 -14.00 15.16
N ALA A 205 23.93 -13.27 14.45
CA ALA A 205 23.94 -13.24 12.98
C ALA A 205 25.10 -12.38 12.44
N ASP A 206 25.65 -12.76 11.28
CA ASP A 206 26.63 -11.93 10.57
C ASP A 206 25.91 -10.81 9.80
N LEU A 207 25.91 -9.61 10.37
CA LEU A 207 25.26 -8.43 9.80
C LEU A 207 26.19 -7.72 8.83
N ARG A 208 25.70 -7.48 7.61
CA ARG A 208 26.38 -6.67 6.59
C ARG A 208 25.42 -5.63 6.05
N PHE A 209 25.71 -4.36 6.31
CA PHE A 209 24.90 -3.22 5.84
C PHE A 209 23.41 -3.38 6.21
N GLY A 210 23.13 -3.75 7.45
CA GLY A 210 21.76 -3.97 7.93
C GLY A 210 21.05 -5.20 7.36
N SER A 211 21.74 -6.11 6.67
CA SER A 211 21.17 -7.37 6.16
C SER A 211 21.99 -8.57 6.64
N TRP A 212 21.34 -9.71 6.83
CA TRP A 212 21.97 -10.99 7.11
C TRP A 212 21.24 -12.12 6.38
N ASN A 213 21.74 -13.35 6.46
CA ASN A 213 21.08 -14.55 5.94
C ASN A 213 20.83 -15.57 7.07
N MET A 214 20.10 -16.64 6.73
CA MET A 214 19.79 -17.72 7.68
C MET A 214 20.76 -18.91 7.59
N SER A 215 21.96 -18.70 7.02
CA SER A 215 22.95 -19.76 6.93
C SER A 215 23.49 -20.09 8.33
N ASN A 216 23.42 -21.38 8.70
CA ASN A 216 23.93 -21.90 9.96
C ASN A 216 23.31 -21.28 11.23
N ILE A 217 22.12 -20.68 11.14
CA ILE A 217 21.35 -20.18 12.29
C ILE A 217 19.97 -20.81 12.35
N ARG A 218 19.41 -20.90 13.56
CA ARG A 218 18.08 -21.46 13.83
C ARG A 218 17.24 -20.44 14.59
N PHE A 219 15.93 -20.41 14.36
CA PHE A 219 15.00 -19.51 15.04
C PHE A 219 15.18 -19.55 16.55
N ASN A 220 15.16 -18.36 17.16
CA ASN A 220 15.41 -18.19 18.60
C ASN A 220 14.45 -19.04 19.44
N ILE A 221 13.15 -18.96 19.14
CA ILE A 221 12.12 -19.90 19.62
C ILE A 221 11.42 -20.49 18.40
N GLY A 222 11.70 -21.76 18.13
CA GLY A 222 11.02 -22.55 17.12
C GLY A 222 9.71 -23.14 17.65
N VAL A 223 8.68 -23.19 16.80
CA VAL A 223 7.39 -23.84 17.11
C VAL A 223 7.41 -25.32 16.79
N SER A 224 6.49 -26.05 17.43
CA SER A 224 6.10 -27.40 17.00
C SER A 224 4.96 -27.31 16.00
N LEU A 225 5.11 -27.96 14.84
CA LEU A 225 4.09 -27.99 13.79
C LEU A 225 3.73 -29.45 13.49
N ALA A 226 2.75 -29.97 14.23
CA ALA A 226 2.35 -31.37 14.13
C ALA A 226 1.38 -31.62 12.98
N ARG A 227 0.36 -30.77 12.81
CA ARG A 227 -0.73 -30.99 11.84
C ARG A 227 -0.71 -29.93 10.77
N TRP A 228 -0.08 -30.23 9.63
CA TRP A 228 -0.05 -29.32 8.49
C TRP A 228 -0.07 -30.07 7.16
N SER A 229 -0.46 -29.36 6.10
CA SER A 229 -0.48 -29.89 4.74
C SER A 229 -0.31 -28.74 3.74
N TYR A 230 -0.37 -29.07 2.44
CA TYR A 230 -0.32 -28.12 1.36
C TYR A 230 -1.48 -28.30 0.38
N LEU A 231 -1.97 -27.18 -0.16
CA LEU A 231 -3.02 -27.11 -1.16
C LEU A 231 -2.49 -26.42 -2.41
N MET A 232 -2.45 -27.13 -3.53
CA MET A 232 -2.14 -26.54 -4.82
C MET A 232 -3.43 -26.16 -5.54
N ILE A 233 -3.59 -24.87 -5.82
CA ILE A 233 -4.74 -24.38 -6.58
C ILE A 233 -4.35 -24.34 -8.06
N SER A 234 -5.21 -24.93 -8.88
CA SER A 234 -5.11 -24.94 -10.34
C SER A 234 -6.26 -24.12 -10.92
N ILE A 235 -6.02 -23.35 -11.99
CA ILE A 235 -7.04 -22.53 -12.66
C ILE A 235 -7.03 -22.94 -14.13
N HIS A 236 -8.22 -23.05 -14.74
CA HIS A 236 -8.32 -23.38 -16.17
C HIS A 236 -7.49 -22.38 -17.00
N GLU A 237 -6.77 -22.88 -18.00
CA GLU A 237 -5.89 -22.10 -18.92
C GLU A 237 -4.61 -21.55 -18.30
N ILE A 238 -4.39 -21.69 -16.98
CA ILE A 238 -3.13 -21.32 -16.34
C ILE A 238 -2.33 -22.60 -16.09
N ARG A 239 -1.17 -22.72 -16.72
CA ARG A 239 -0.27 -23.86 -16.52
C ARG A 239 0.27 -23.86 -15.09
N ASP A 240 0.09 -24.99 -14.41
CA ASP A 240 0.67 -25.20 -13.09
C ASP A 240 2.20 -25.27 -13.14
N SER A 241 2.84 -24.81 -12.07
CA SER A 241 4.30 -24.82 -11.97
C SER A 241 4.89 -26.20 -11.65
N PHE A 242 4.05 -27.14 -11.19
CA PHE A 242 4.45 -28.47 -10.74
C PHE A 242 3.45 -29.52 -11.22
N ASP A 243 3.96 -30.70 -11.59
CA ASP A 243 3.17 -31.93 -11.60
C ASP A 243 3.09 -32.54 -10.18
N GLN A 244 2.40 -33.68 -10.01
CA GLN A 244 2.21 -34.27 -8.69
C GLN A 244 3.52 -34.76 -8.06
N GLN A 245 4.42 -35.35 -8.83
CA GLN A 245 5.68 -35.91 -8.33
C GLN A 245 6.68 -34.81 -7.95
N SER A 246 6.86 -33.82 -8.82
CA SER A 246 7.67 -32.63 -8.54
C SER A 246 7.12 -31.83 -7.36
N SER A 247 5.80 -31.75 -7.18
CA SER A 247 5.22 -31.08 -6.02
C SER A 247 5.64 -31.73 -4.69
N ARG A 248 5.69 -33.07 -4.62
CA ARG A 248 6.12 -33.79 -3.41
C ARG A 248 7.59 -33.51 -3.12
N ALA A 249 8.47 -33.66 -4.11
CA ALA A 249 9.90 -33.40 -3.94
C ALA A 249 10.19 -31.97 -3.43
N VAL A 250 9.49 -30.97 -3.96
CA VAL A 250 9.64 -29.56 -3.52
C VAL A 250 9.09 -29.36 -2.10
N MET A 251 8.04 -30.08 -1.70
CA MET A 251 7.53 -30.04 -0.32
C MET A 251 8.44 -30.77 0.67
N ASP A 252 9.08 -31.86 0.25
CA ASP A 252 10.09 -32.57 1.06
C ASP A 252 11.31 -31.67 1.31
N GLU A 253 11.77 -30.95 0.28
CA GLU A 253 12.82 -29.94 0.45
C GLU A 253 12.37 -28.81 1.39
N PHE A 254 11.14 -28.34 1.23
CA PHE A 254 10.60 -27.30 2.12
C PHE A 254 10.49 -27.77 3.58
N HIS A 255 10.07 -29.03 3.80
CA HIS A 255 10.05 -29.66 5.12
C HIS A 255 11.45 -29.75 5.72
N ALA A 256 12.45 -30.16 4.94
CA ALA A 256 13.85 -30.16 5.37
C ALA A 256 14.34 -28.76 5.75
N VAL A 257 13.97 -27.72 4.98
CA VAL A 257 14.28 -26.32 5.32
C VAL A 257 13.63 -25.91 6.66
N LEU A 258 12.36 -26.25 6.88
CA LEU A 258 11.66 -25.96 8.15
C LEU A 258 12.41 -26.58 9.35
N GLN A 259 12.80 -27.85 9.25
CA GLN A 259 13.57 -28.53 10.29
C GLN A 259 14.96 -27.90 10.47
N LYS A 260 15.68 -27.61 9.38
CA LYS A 260 17.02 -27.02 9.40
C LYS A 260 17.06 -25.70 10.15
N ILE A 261 16.06 -24.83 9.93
CA ILE A 261 15.97 -23.51 10.57
C ILE A 261 15.34 -23.56 11.97
N GLY A 262 14.93 -24.74 12.45
CA GLY A 262 14.50 -24.95 13.82
C GLY A 262 12.99 -24.97 14.07
N VAL A 263 12.16 -25.09 13.03
CA VAL A 263 10.74 -25.42 13.19
C VAL A 263 10.63 -26.94 13.35
N ASN A 264 10.06 -27.42 14.46
CA ASN A 264 9.83 -28.84 14.68
C ASN A 264 8.58 -29.29 13.91
N ALA A 265 8.68 -29.33 12.59
CA ALA A 265 7.60 -29.74 11.71
C ALA A 265 7.59 -31.27 11.53
N ALA A 266 6.44 -31.89 11.79
CA ALA A 266 6.16 -33.26 11.35
C ALA A 266 6.12 -33.32 9.82
N GLN A 267 6.17 -34.53 9.26
CA GLN A 267 5.92 -34.71 7.82
C GLN A 267 4.53 -34.15 7.46
N PRO A 268 4.40 -33.38 6.35
CA PRO A 268 3.10 -32.84 5.95
C PRO A 268 2.14 -33.97 5.61
N PHE A 269 0.87 -33.82 6.00
CA PHE A 269 -0.19 -34.71 5.51
C PHE A 269 -0.33 -34.58 3.99
N GLN A 270 -0.89 -35.63 3.36
CA GLN A 270 -1.04 -35.71 1.92
C GLN A 270 -1.64 -34.43 1.33
N GLY A 271 -0.85 -33.76 0.49
CA GLY A 271 -1.28 -32.54 -0.18
C GLY A 271 -2.42 -32.79 -1.16
N GLN A 272 -3.21 -31.75 -1.39
CA GLN A 272 -4.36 -31.80 -2.28
C GLN A 272 -4.18 -30.84 -3.46
N ARG A 273 -4.71 -31.23 -4.63
CA ARG A 273 -4.87 -30.35 -5.78
C ARG A 273 -6.33 -29.94 -5.88
N PHE A 274 -6.58 -28.65 -5.97
CA PHE A 274 -7.92 -28.09 -6.09
C PHE A 274 -8.04 -27.33 -7.41
N GLN A 275 -8.84 -27.87 -8.33
CA GLN A 275 -9.17 -27.20 -9.58
C GLN A 275 -10.26 -26.17 -9.31
N LEU A 276 -9.91 -24.90 -9.40
CA LEU A 276 -10.85 -23.79 -9.28
C LEU A 276 -11.68 -23.70 -10.57
N GLN A 277 -12.99 -23.92 -10.46
CA GLN A 277 -13.89 -23.89 -11.63
C GLN A 277 -14.23 -22.46 -12.07
N HIS A 278 -14.39 -21.56 -11.11
CA HIS A 278 -14.68 -20.14 -11.32
C HIS A 278 -14.18 -19.32 -10.11
N PRO A 279 -14.01 -17.99 -10.22
CA PRO A 279 -13.44 -17.16 -9.14
C PRO A 279 -14.14 -17.32 -7.77
N ASP A 280 -15.46 -17.52 -7.80
CA ASP A 280 -16.31 -17.60 -6.61
C ASP A 280 -16.69 -19.04 -6.21
N ASP A 281 -15.96 -20.04 -6.71
CA ASP A 281 -16.23 -21.46 -6.47
C ASP A 281 -16.43 -21.80 -4.97
N PRO A 282 -17.64 -22.19 -4.54
CA PRO A 282 -17.93 -22.45 -3.13
C PRO A 282 -17.14 -23.64 -2.57
N ALA A 283 -16.67 -24.57 -3.41
CA ALA A 283 -15.88 -25.73 -2.98
C ALA A 283 -14.53 -25.33 -2.34
N LEU A 284 -14.02 -24.13 -2.65
CA LEU A 284 -12.86 -23.56 -1.94
C LEU A 284 -13.18 -23.37 -0.46
N GLY A 285 -14.37 -22.88 -0.13
CA GLY A 285 -14.84 -22.70 1.24
C GLY A 285 -14.86 -24.02 2.00
N SER A 286 -15.53 -25.03 1.43
CA SER A 286 -15.61 -26.38 2.01
C SER A 286 -14.23 -27.04 2.18
N THR A 287 -13.29 -26.76 1.27
CA THR A 287 -11.90 -27.26 1.37
C THR A 287 -11.16 -26.60 2.52
N LEU A 288 -11.27 -25.28 2.68
CA LEU A 288 -10.66 -24.56 3.80
C LEU A 288 -11.30 -24.92 5.16
N GLN A 289 -12.60 -25.19 5.18
CA GLN A 289 -13.30 -25.66 6.38
C GLN A 289 -12.77 -27.02 6.86
N ARG A 290 -12.65 -27.99 5.95
CA ARG A 290 -12.07 -29.31 6.26
C ARG A 290 -10.64 -29.19 6.77
N ALA A 291 -9.84 -28.34 6.11
CA ALA A 291 -8.49 -28.04 6.57
C ALA A 291 -8.47 -27.46 7.99
N ALA A 292 -9.36 -26.53 8.32
CA ALA A 292 -9.44 -25.91 9.65
C ALA A 292 -9.87 -26.85 10.78
N GLY A 293 -10.58 -27.95 10.45
CA GLY A 293 -10.87 -29.03 11.39
C GLY A 293 -9.72 -30.01 11.59
N ALA A 294 -8.81 -30.09 10.61
CA ALA A 294 -7.77 -31.12 10.54
C ALA A 294 -6.35 -30.61 10.80
N LEU A 295 -6.06 -29.33 10.59
CA LEU A 295 -4.71 -28.77 10.53
C LEU A 295 -4.57 -27.52 11.41
N ASP A 296 -3.35 -27.29 11.89
CA ASP A 296 -2.93 -26.04 12.55
C ASP A 296 -2.56 -24.96 11.50
N LEU A 297 -2.04 -25.40 10.35
CA LEU A 297 -1.60 -24.52 9.26
C LEU A 297 -1.76 -25.19 7.89
N LEU A 298 -2.19 -24.41 6.89
CA LEU A 298 -2.26 -24.82 5.49
C LEU A 298 -1.34 -23.97 4.59
N PHE A 299 -0.43 -24.63 3.87
CA PHE A 299 0.42 -23.97 2.87
C PHE A 299 -0.25 -23.99 1.49
N ILE A 300 -0.56 -22.83 0.94
CA ILE A 300 -1.33 -22.72 -0.31
C ILE A 300 -0.42 -22.26 -1.45
N ILE A 301 -0.33 -23.08 -2.51
CA ILE A 301 0.43 -22.78 -3.72
C ILE A 301 -0.54 -22.28 -4.79
N LEU A 302 -0.32 -21.05 -5.24
CA LEU A 302 -1.11 -20.39 -6.28
C LEU A 302 -0.42 -20.55 -7.64
N PRO A 303 -1.17 -20.70 -8.75
CA PRO A 303 -0.56 -20.91 -10.07
C PRO A 303 0.02 -19.60 -10.63
N GLY A 304 -0.42 -18.46 -10.11
CA GLY A 304 0.08 -17.13 -10.44
C GLY A 304 -0.26 -16.11 -9.35
N ALA A 305 0.19 -14.86 -9.54
CA ALA A 305 -0.18 -13.76 -8.67
C ALA A 305 -1.65 -13.35 -8.93
N ASN A 306 -2.58 -13.95 -8.19
CA ASN A 306 -4.02 -13.66 -8.28
C ASN A 306 -4.52 -13.02 -6.98
N MET A 307 -4.60 -11.68 -6.98
CA MET A 307 -5.01 -10.94 -5.78
C MET A 307 -6.47 -11.16 -5.37
N PRO A 308 -7.46 -11.19 -6.28
CA PRO A 308 -8.83 -11.53 -5.91
C PRO A 308 -8.94 -12.89 -5.19
N LEU A 309 -8.30 -13.93 -5.73
CA LEU A 309 -8.28 -15.25 -5.11
C LEU A 309 -7.56 -15.23 -3.75
N TYR A 310 -6.41 -14.55 -3.64
CA TYR A 310 -5.69 -14.38 -2.38
C TYR A 310 -6.58 -13.74 -1.31
N LYS A 311 -7.29 -12.65 -1.65
CA LYS A 311 -8.19 -11.95 -0.72
C LYS A 311 -9.31 -12.86 -0.26
N ARG A 312 -9.94 -13.61 -1.18
CA ARG A 312 -10.97 -14.60 -0.88
C ARG A 312 -10.48 -15.69 0.07
N ILE A 313 -9.29 -16.27 -0.19
CA ILE A 313 -8.67 -17.27 0.70
C ILE A 313 -8.47 -16.70 2.10
N LYS A 314 -7.93 -15.48 2.23
CA LYS A 314 -7.71 -14.84 3.53
C LYS A 314 -9.00 -14.56 4.27
N THR A 315 -10.03 -14.06 3.59
CA THR A 315 -11.34 -13.82 4.20
C THR A 315 -11.92 -15.11 4.77
N ILE A 316 -11.95 -16.19 3.98
CA ILE A 316 -12.50 -17.47 4.43
C ILE A 316 -11.67 -18.07 5.57
N ALA A 317 -10.34 -18.14 5.39
CA ALA A 317 -9.46 -18.80 6.35
C ALA A 317 -9.33 -18.03 7.67
N ASP A 318 -9.14 -16.70 7.62
CA ASP A 318 -8.85 -15.91 8.81
C ASP A 318 -10.12 -15.59 9.62
N LYS A 319 -11.27 -15.41 8.94
CA LYS A 319 -12.52 -14.99 9.59
C LYS A 319 -13.50 -16.13 9.82
N ASN A 320 -13.75 -16.97 8.81
CA ASN A 320 -14.85 -17.93 8.88
C ASN A 320 -14.43 -19.21 9.63
N TYR A 321 -13.19 -19.69 9.42
CA TYR A 321 -12.77 -20.99 9.95
C TYR A 321 -11.58 -20.94 10.90
N GLY A 322 -10.83 -19.84 10.93
CA GLY A 322 -9.73 -19.62 11.85
C GLY A 322 -8.55 -20.58 11.68
N ILE A 323 -8.07 -20.76 10.45
CA ILE A 323 -6.87 -21.53 10.13
C ILE A 323 -5.75 -20.62 9.61
N HIS A 324 -4.53 -20.83 10.11
CA HIS A 324 -3.38 -20.14 9.54
C HIS A 324 -3.11 -20.60 8.11
N THR A 325 -3.06 -19.63 7.20
CA THR A 325 -2.66 -19.88 5.80
C THR A 325 -1.44 -19.07 5.41
N ILE A 326 -0.56 -19.68 4.62
CA ILE A 326 0.57 -19.01 3.97
C ILE A 326 0.47 -19.28 2.47
N CYS A 327 0.49 -18.24 1.65
CA CYS A 327 0.34 -18.36 0.20
C CYS A 327 1.68 -18.13 -0.49
N SER A 328 2.03 -18.98 -1.45
CA SER A 328 3.20 -18.82 -2.32
C SER A 328 2.78 -18.94 -3.78
N VAL A 329 3.46 -18.21 -4.67
CA VAL A 329 3.27 -18.40 -6.12
C VAL A 329 4.16 -19.55 -6.58
N GLY A 330 3.58 -20.54 -7.26
CA GLY A 330 4.27 -21.76 -7.68
C GLY A 330 5.55 -21.49 -8.46
N SER A 331 5.53 -20.53 -9.39
CA SER A 331 6.69 -20.15 -10.19
C SER A 331 7.86 -19.56 -9.40
N LYS A 332 7.66 -19.15 -8.13
CA LYS A 332 8.76 -18.76 -7.24
C LYS A 332 9.40 -19.95 -6.55
N LEU A 333 8.62 -21.00 -6.26
CA LEU A 333 9.11 -22.26 -5.71
C LEU A 333 9.78 -23.13 -6.78
N ALA A 334 9.36 -23.00 -8.05
CA ALA A 334 9.87 -23.80 -9.16
C ALA A 334 11.26 -23.36 -9.66
N LYS A 335 11.77 -22.23 -9.20
CA LYS A 335 13.11 -21.75 -9.57
C LYS A 335 14.15 -22.48 -8.74
N ASP A 336 15.04 -23.25 -9.37
CA ASP A 336 16.11 -23.96 -8.67
C ASP A 336 17.11 -22.98 -8.01
N ARG A 337 17.57 -21.97 -8.77
CA ARG A 337 18.52 -20.99 -8.26
C ARG A 337 17.87 -20.09 -7.20
N GLY A 338 18.36 -20.20 -5.96
CA GLY A 338 17.90 -19.39 -4.83
C GLY A 338 16.63 -19.92 -4.15
N ARG A 339 16.19 -21.15 -4.48
CA ARG A 339 15.01 -21.79 -3.89
C ARG A 339 15.08 -21.88 -2.37
N GLU A 340 16.20 -22.38 -1.85
CA GLU A 340 16.41 -22.54 -0.41
C GLU A 340 16.23 -21.22 0.35
N GLN A 341 16.81 -20.12 -0.17
CA GLN A 341 16.68 -18.80 0.42
C GLN A 341 15.23 -18.28 0.37
N TYR A 342 14.50 -18.58 -0.72
CA TYR A 342 13.07 -18.27 -0.82
C TYR A 342 12.25 -19.07 0.19
N MET A 343 12.48 -20.37 0.28
CA MET A 343 11.86 -21.28 1.26
C MET A 343 12.11 -20.81 2.70
N ALA A 344 13.35 -20.46 3.05
CA ALA A 344 13.69 -19.94 4.36
C ALA A 344 12.91 -18.64 4.67
N ASN A 345 12.78 -17.73 3.69
CA ASN A 345 11.99 -16.50 3.85
C ASN A 345 10.47 -16.75 3.98
N VAL A 346 9.96 -17.82 3.37
CA VAL A 346 8.58 -18.28 3.58
C VAL A 346 8.43 -18.84 4.99
N ALA A 347 9.39 -19.64 5.44
CA ALA A 347 9.38 -20.30 6.73
C ALA A 347 9.45 -19.35 7.94
N LEU A 348 10.03 -18.15 7.78
CA LEU A 348 9.90 -17.05 8.76
C LEU A 348 8.44 -16.81 9.18
N LYS A 349 7.49 -16.91 8.23
CA LYS A 349 6.07 -16.69 8.49
C LYS A 349 5.41 -17.87 9.20
N PHE A 350 5.86 -19.10 8.94
CA PHE A 350 5.34 -20.29 9.61
C PHE A 350 5.54 -20.17 11.11
N ASN A 351 6.78 -19.88 11.52
CA ASN A 351 7.14 -19.78 12.92
C ASN A 351 6.39 -18.63 13.62
N LEU A 352 6.32 -17.44 13.00
CA LEU A 352 5.60 -16.29 13.59
C LEU A 352 4.10 -16.52 13.75
N LYS A 353 3.43 -17.11 12.76
CA LYS A 353 1.98 -17.38 12.84
C LYS A 353 1.64 -18.31 13.99
N LEU A 354 2.49 -19.30 14.23
CA LEU A 354 2.31 -20.30 15.26
C LEU A 354 2.87 -19.87 16.64
N GLY A 355 3.25 -18.60 16.81
CA GLY A 355 3.67 -18.04 18.10
C GLY A 355 5.17 -18.08 18.41
N GLY A 356 6.00 -18.50 17.46
CA GLY A 356 7.46 -18.57 17.61
C GLY A 356 8.17 -17.21 17.49
N ILE A 357 9.45 -17.20 17.81
CA ILE A 357 10.31 -16.01 17.70
C ILE A 357 11.48 -16.32 16.77
N ASN A 358 11.54 -15.63 15.64
CA ASN A 358 12.58 -15.85 14.64
C ASN A 358 13.94 -15.36 15.13
N GLN A 359 14.02 -14.06 15.45
CA GLN A 359 15.22 -13.41 15.95
C GLN A 359 14.90 -12.51 17.14
N ARG A 360 15.93 -12.18 17.92
CA ARG A 360 15.92 -11.16 18.97
C ARG A 360 17.05 -10.17 18.72
N VAL A 361 17.03 -9.06 19.44
CA VAL A 361 18.16 -8.15 19.59
C VAL A 361 18.75 -8.37 20.97
N GLU A 362 20.06 -8.21 21.12
CA GLU A 362 20.73 -8.28 22.42
C GLU A 362 20.06 -7.31 23.41
N ASN A 363 19.62 -7.83 24.55
CA ASN A 363 18.72 -7.14 25.47
C ASN A 363 19.17 -5.74 25.88
N LYS A 364 20.47 -5.53 26.13
CA LYS A 364 21.02 -4.22 26.51
C LYS A 364 20.81 -3.13 25.45
N ASN A 365 20.61 -3.50 24.18
CA ASN A 365 20.30 -2.57 23.09
C ASN A 365 18.83 -2.13 23.07
N LEU A 366 17.97 -2.69 23.94
CA LEU A 366 16.54 -2.36 24.01
C LEU A 366 16.19 -1.49 25.24
N GLY A 367 17.18 -1.05 26.02
CA GLY A 367 17.01 -0.08 27.12
C GLY A 367 15.83 -0.38 28.04
N ILE A 368 14.86 0.54 28.09
CA ILE A 368 13.65 0.45 28.94
C ILE A 368 12.77 -0.78 28.67
N ILE A 369 12.91 -1.44 27.52
CA ILE A 369 12.13 -2.62 27.15
C ILE A 369 12.66 -3.87 27.86
N ASP A 370 13.99 -3.98 28.06
CA ASP A 370 14.60 -5.18 28.67
C ASP A 370 14.15 -5.41 30.13
N GLN A 371 13.71 -4.34 30.79
CA GLN A 371 13.12 -4.42 32.13
C GLN A 371 11.83 -5.25 32.18
N GLY A 372 11.21 -5.54 31.03
CA GLY A 372 9.96 -6.32 30.97
C GLY A 372 8.75 -5.56 31.52
N LYS A 373 8.84 -4.23 31.58
CA LYS A 373 7.80 -3.32 32.11
C LYS A 373 7.25 -2.35 31.06
N THR A 374 7.80 -2.38 29.85
CA THR A 374 7.40 -1.49 28.75
C THR A 374 6.66 -2.30 27.69
N MET A 375 5.41 -1.93 27.44
CA MET A 375 4.65 -2.43 26.30
C MET A 375 4.89 -1.50 25.11
N VAL A 376 5.25 -2.06 23.96
CA VAL A 376 5.36 -1.31 22.71
C VAL A 376 4.12 -1.56 21.87
N VAL A 377 3.55 -0.49 21.32
CA VAL A 377 2.30 -0.51 20.57
C VAL A 377 2.51 0.13 19.20
N GLY A 378 1.94 -0.47 18.16
CA GLY A 378 1.86 0.11 16.83
C GLY A 378 0.41 0.41 16.47
N ILE A 379 0.16 1.59 15.89
CA ILE A 379 -1.17 2.02 15.47
C ILE A 379 -1.09 2.56 14.04
N ASP A 380 -2.00 2.14 13.18
CA ASP A 380 -2.15 2.66 11.81
C ASP A 380 -3.63 2.76 11.42
N VAL A 381 -3.93 3.62 10.45
CA VAL A 381 -5.25 3.78 9.83
C VAL A 381 -5.10 3.72 8.32
N THR A 382 -5.93 2.90 7.67
CA THR A 382 -5.99 2.84 6.21
C THR A 382 -7.30 3.38 5.66
N HIS A 383 -7.20 4.24 4.65
CA HIS A 383 -8.35 4.87 4.00
C HIS A 383 -8.67 4.24 2.63
N PRO A 384 -9.92 4.36 2.16
CA PRO A 384 -10.31 4.02 0.79
C PRO A 384 -9.41 4.71 -0.25
N SER A 385 -8.99 3.97 -1.26
CA SER A 385 -8.20 4.54 -2.36
C SER A 385 -9.11 5.18 -3.41
N PRO A 386 -8.59 6.08 -4.27
CA PRO A 386 -9.36 6.57 -5.41
C PRO A 386 -9.92 5.41 -6.26
N GLY A 387 -11.24 5.39 -6.44
CA GLY A 387 -11.95 4.31 -7.16
C GLY A 387 -12.54 3.20 -6.28
N SER A 388 -12.30 3.23 -4.96
CA SER A 388 -13.08 2.45 -3.99
C SER A 388 -14.53 2.95 -3.94
N SER A 389 -15.43 2.10 -3.42
CA SER A 389 -16.83 2.44 -3.22
C SER A 389 -17.00 3.69 -2.36
N SER A 390 -18.05 4.48 -2.61
CA SER A 390 -18.36 5.68 -1.81
C SER A 390 -18.67 5.35 -0.34
N ASN A 391 -19.11 4.13 -0.05
CA ASN A 391 -19.35 3.63 1.30
C ASN A 391 -18.17 2.87 1.91
N ALA A 392 -16.99 2.82 1.27
CA ALA A 392 -15.83 2.13 1.82
C ALA A 392 -15.37 2.82 3.12
N PRO A 393 -15.18 2.08 4.23
CA PRO A 393 -14.79 2.68 5.51
C PRO A 393 -13.29 2.91 5.58
N SER A 394 -12.85 3.60 6.64
CA SER A 394 -11.45 3.48 7.06
C SER A 394 -11.34 2.32 8.05
N VAL A 395 -10.15 1.71 8.13
CA VAL A 395 -9.90 0.64 9.11
C VAL A 395 -8.65 0.97 9.89
N SER A 396 -8.77 0.96 11.22
CA SER A 396 -7.65 1.09 12.13
C SER A 396 -7.16 -0.27 12.61
N ALA A 397 -5.87 -0.35 12.88
CA ALA A 397 -5.23 -1.51 13.47
C ALA A 397 -4.38 -1.10 14.66
N MET A 398 -4.43 -1.91 15.73
CA MET A 398 -3.50 -1.82 16.86
C MET A 398 -2.79 -3.16 17.03
N VAL A 399 -1.48 -3.12 17.09
CA VAL A 399 -0.60 -4.25 17.45
C VAL A 399 0.11 -3.92 18.76
N SER A 400 0.42 -4.92 19.56
CA SER A 400 1.26 -4.72 20.76
C SER A 400 2.23 -5.87 20.96
N SER A 401 3.42 -5.55 21.47
CA SER A 401 4.32 -6.53 22.04
C SER A 401 3.65 -7.22 23.23
N ILE A 402 3.87 -8.52 23.39
CA ILE A 402 3.41 -9.26 24.57
C ILE A 402 4.49 -9.40 25.65
N ASP A 403 5.75 -9.15 25.30
CA ASP A 403 6.91 -9.31 26.17
C ASP A 403 8.08 -8.41 25.72
N LYS A 404 9.19 -8.47 26.46
CA LYS A 404 10.42 -7.72 26.16
C LYS A 404 11.22 -8.22 24.95
N PHE A 405 10.90 -9.40 24.43
CA PHE A 405 11.63 -9.98 23.31
C PHE A 405 11.14 -9.43 21.97
N LEU A 406 9.96 -8.79 21.97
CA LEU A 406 9.37 -8.15 20.79
C LEU A 406 9.22 -9.12 19.60
N GLY A 407 9.01 -10.41 19.89
CA GLY A 407 8.91 -11.47 18.89
C GLY A 407 7.50 -11.73 18.38
N GLN A 408 6.48 -11.34 19.15
CA GLN A 408 5.07 -11.61 18.88
C GLN A 408 4.24 -10.34 19.03
N TRP A 409 3.40 -10.08 18.02
CA TRP A 409 2.64 -8.84 17.87
C TRP A 409 1.18 -9.09 17.46
N PRO A 410 0.33 -9.65 18.34
CA PRO A 410 -1.08 -9.84 18.02
C PRO A 410 -1.77 -8.52 17.63
N ALA A 411 -2.64 -8.56 16.61
CA ALA A 411 -3.37 -7.39 16.11
C ALA A 411 -4.84 -7.39 16.53
N THR A 412 -5.44 -6.21 16.58
CA THR A 412 -6.90 -6.01 16.62
C THR A 412 -7.28 -4.94 15.59
N LEU A 413 -8.46 -5.10 14.97
CA LEU A 413 -8.94 -4.26 13.87
C LEU A 413 -10.26 -3.59 14.25
N ARG A 414 -10.47 -2.35 13.79
CA ARG A 414 -11.75 -1.62 13.94
C ARG A 414 -12.14 -0.89 12.67
N ILE A 415 -13.43 -0.93 12.35
CA ILE A 415 -14.02 -0.14 11.28
C ILE A 415 -14.40 1.22 11.84
N GLN A 416 -14.08 2.28 11.10
CA GLN A 416 -14.45 3.65 11.43
C GLN A 416 -15.00 4.36 10.18
N ARG A 417 -15.53 5.58 10.37
CA ARG A 417 -16.10 6.34 9.24
C ARG A 417 -15.04 6.59 8.16
N ALA A 418 -15.52 6.71 6.91
CA ALA A 418 -14.64 6.87 5.76
C ALA A 418 -13.78 8.15 5.89
N ARG A 419 -12.48 8.06 5.57
CA ARG A 419 -11.49 9.14 5.62
C ARG A 419 -11.33 9.83 6.98
N GLN A 420 -11.76 9.18 8.05
CA GLN A 420 -11.54 9.64 9.41
C GLN A 420 -10.16 9.17 9.87
N GLU A 421 -9.34 10.09 10.37
CA GLU A 421 -7.92 9.87 10.66
C GLU A 421 -7.66 9.52 12.12
N ASN A 422 -8.51 10.02 13.04
CA ASN A 422 -8.50 9.60 14.44
C ASN A 422 -9.00 8.16 14.57
N VAL A 423 -8.38 7.39 15.45
CA VAL A 423 -8.82 6.02 15.72
C VAL A 423 -10.00 6.03 16.70
N ASP A 424 -11.12 5.47 16.26
CA ASP A 424 -12.26 5.16 17.14
C ASP A 424 -11.95 3.90 17.96
N ASP A 425 -12.50 3.83 19.18
CA ASP A 425 -12.46 2.63 20.04
C ASP A 425 -11.05 2.23 20.51
N LEU A 426 -10.11 3.19 20.58
CA LEU A 426 -8.77 2.96 21.16
C LEU A 426 -8.83 2.42 22.59
N THR A 427 -9.88 2.78 23.33
CA THR A 427 -10.11 2.31 24.69
C THR A 427 -10.19 0.78 24.73
N GLU A 428 -11.10 0.17 23.97
CA GLU A 428 -11.27 -1.28 23.97
C GLU A 428 -10.13 -2.01 23.25
N MET A 429 -9.55 -1.40 22.21
CA MET A 429 -8.36 -1.95 21.55
C MET A 429 -7.22 -2.12 22.55
N LEU A 430 -6.87 -1.09 23.32
CA LEU A 430 -5.78 -1.14 24.29
C LEU A 430 -6.08 -2.08 25.46
N LYS A 431 -7.32 -2.08 25.98
CA LYS A 431 -7.76 -3.03 27.03
C LYS A 431 -7.51 -4.48 26.62
N SER A 432 -7.83 -4.82 25.37
CA SER A 432 -7.57 -6.17 24.85
C SER A 432 -6.07 -6.51 24.86
N ARG A 433 -5.19 -5.53 24.60
CA ARG A 433 -3.73 -5.72 24.62
C ARG A 433 -3.20 -5.93 26.05
N PHE A 434 -3.76 -5.24 27.05
CA PHE A 434 -3.45 -5.52 28.47
C PHE A 434 -3.80 -6.96 28.88
N GLY A 435 -4.90 -7.50 28.36
CA GLY A 435 -5.25 -8.91 28.56
C GLY A 435 -4.18 -9.86 28.00
N LEU A 436 -3.65 -9.58 26.80
CA LEU A 436 -2.61 -10.39 26.18
C LEU A 436 -1.24 -10.25 26.85
N TRP A 437 -0.92 -9.06 27.38
CA TRP A 437 0.26 -8.85 28.21
C TRP A 437 0.28 -9.79 29.42
N LYS A 438 -0.83 -9.87 30.16
CA LYS A 438 -0.94 -10.80 31.30
C LYS A 438 -0.96 -12.27 30.87
N THR A 439 -1.77 -12.61 29.87
CA THR A 439 -2.03 -14.03 29.52
C THR A 439 -0.97 -14.66 28.62
N LYS A 440 -0.58 -13.99 27.54
CA LYS A 440 0.43 -14.48 26.58
C LYS A 440 1.83 -14.11 27.02
N GLY A 441 2.02 -12.90 27.53
CA GLY A 441 3.29 -12.43 28.09
C GLY A 441 3.62 -13.01 29.47
N LYS A 442 2.63 -13.59 30.15
CA LYS A 442 2.76 -14.16 31.50
C LYS A 442 3.23 -13.15 32.55
N HIS A 443 2.85 -11.88 32.37
CA HIS A 443 3.17 -10.82 33.33
C HIS A 443 2.14 -10.78 34.46
N ALA A 444 2.61 -10.73 35.71
CA ALA A 444 1.74 -10.53 36.87
C ALA A 444 1.14 -9.11 36.92
N ALA A 445 1.99 -8.10 36.67
CA ALA A 445 1.62 -6.70 36.63
C ALA A 445 1.34 -6.20 35.21
N LEU A 446 0.55 -5.12 35.13
CA LEU A 446 0.38 -4.34 33.89
C LEU A 446 1.69 -3.57 33.57
N PRO A 447 1.91 -3.15 32.31
CA PRO A 447 3.13 -2.42 31.97
C PRO A 447 3.18 -1.06 32.68
N GLU A 448 4.36 -0.63 33.11
CA GLU A 448 4.55 0.70 33.69
C GLU A 448 4.69 1.79 32.62
N ASN A 449 5.10 1.39 31.41
CA ASN A 449 5.33 2.27 30.28
C ASN A 449 4.62 1.74 29.03
N ILE A 450 4.04 2.65 28.24
CA ILE A 450 3.44 2.33 26.93
C ILE A 450 4.09 3.21 25.86
N LEU A 451 4.93 2.60 25.03
CA LEU A 451 5.63 3.26 23.92
C LEU A 451 4.87 3.02 22.62
N ILE A 452 4.30 4.08 22.05
CA ILE A 452 3.42 3.99 20.89
C ILE A 452 4.13 4.54 19.65
N TYR A 453 4.13 3.77 18.57
CA TYR A 453 4.48 4.23 17.22
C TYR A 453 3.20 4.36 16.39
N ARG A 454 2.85 5.59 16.01
CA ARG A 454 1.64 5.94 15.26
C ARG A 454 1.98 6.26 13.81
N ASP A 455 1.62 5.40 12.86
CA ASP A 455 1.76 5.63 11.41
C ASP A 455 0.46 6.23 10.85
N GLY A 456 0.52 6.88 9.69
CA GLY A 456 -0.67 7.34 8.97
C GLY A 456 -1.16 8.75 9.32
N VAL A 457 -0.46 9.50 10.18
CA VAL A 457 -0.86 10.86 10.60
C VAL A 457 0.04 11.91 9.93
N SER A 458 -0.56 12.96 9.38
CA SER A 458 0.16 14.13 8.85
C SER A 458 0.43 15.20 9.92
N GLU A 459 1.40 16.09 9.69
CA GLU A 459 1.77 17.15 10.66
C GLU A 459 0.56 17.97 11.15
N GLY A 460 -0.36 18.33 10.24
CA GLY A 460 -1.58 19.07 10.59
C GLY A 460 -2.60 18.31 11.46
N GLN A 461 -2.30 17.08 11.85
CA GLN A 461 -3.15 16.20 12.67
C GLN A 461 -2.48 15.76 13.97
N TYR A 462 -1.29 16.26 14.31
CA TYR A 462 -0.60 15.89 15.54
C TYR A 462 -1.40 16.29 16.79
N ASP A 463 -2.05 17.46 16.76
CA ASP A 463 -2.94 17.90 17.84
C ASP A 463 -4.14 16.98 18.05
N MET A 464 -4.62 16.32 16.99
CA MET A 464 -5.70 15.33 17.10
C MET A 464 -5.24 14.12 17.91
N VAL A 465 -3.98 13.67 17.73
CA VAL A 465 -3.43 12.54 18.49
C VAL A 465 -3.42 12.88 19.99
N LEU A 466 -3.07 14.11 20.35
CA LEU A 466 -3.05 14.56 21.75
C LEU A 466 -4.43 14.84 22.34
N SER A 467 -5.31 15.50 21.56
CA SER A 467 -6.62 15.95 22.05
C SER A 467 -7.71 14.88 21.97
N GLN A 468 -7.55 13.84 21.14
CA GLN A 468 -8.58 12.81 20.90
C GLN A 468 -8.09 11.38 21.15
N GLU A 469 -6.89 11.00 20.69
CA GLU A 469 -6.39 9.62 20.84
C GLU A 469 -5.83 9.34 22.25
N LEU A 470 -4.94 10.21 22.75
CA LEU A 470 -4.34 10.07 24.08
C LEU A 470 -5.38 9.96 25.22
N PRO A 471 -6.47 10.77 25.26
CA PRO A 471 -7.50 10.62 26.27
C PRO A 471 -8.22 9.25 26.25
N GLN A 472 -8.41 8.66 25.07
CA GLN A 472 -8.98 7.31 24.96
C GLN A 472 -8.01 6.24 25.50
N LEU A 473 -6.72 6.38 25.20
CA LEU A 473 -5.68 5.49 25.74
C LEU A 473 -5.58 5.60 27.27
N ARG A 474 -5.70 6.82 27.82
CA ARG A 474 -5.78 7.06 29.27
C ARG A 474 -7.01 6.42 29.89
N ARG A 475 -8.18 6.56 29.26
CA ARG A 475 -9.43 5.95 29.72
C ARG A 475 -9.33 4.42 29.81
N ALA A 476 -8.64 3.76 28.88
CA ALA A 476 -8.37 2.33 29.00
C ALA A 476 -7.55 1.98 30.24
N CYS A 477 -6.61 2.85 30.62
CA CYS A 477 -5.79 2.66 31.81
C CYS A 477 -6.61 2.88 33.09
N GLU A 478 -7.43 3.93 33.15
CA GLU A 478 -8.34 4.20 34.27
C GLU A 478 -9.28 3.01 34.57
N GLN A 479 -9.71 2.29 33.53
CA GLN A 479 -10.60 1.14 33.67
C GLN A 479 -9.92 -0.16 34.09
N VAL A 480 -8.60 -0.30 33.91
CA VAL A 480 -7.89 -1.59 34.06
C VAL A 480 -6.80 -1.55 35.13
N TYR A 481 -6.16 -0.40 35.35
CA TYR A 481 -5.09 -0.27 36.34
C TYR A 481 -5.65 -0.12 37.75
N PRO A 482 -4.98 -0.69 38.77
CA PRO A 482 -5.30 -0.41 40.16
C PRO A 482 -5.20 1.09 40.47
N ALA A 483 -6.08 1.61 41.32
CA ALA A 483 -6.10 3.01 41.73
C ALA A 483 -4.77 3.48 42.37
N ALA A 484 -4.04 2.57 43.02
CA ALA A 484 -2.73 2.87 43.59
C ALA A 484 -1.66 3.16 42.53
N ASP A 485 -1.74 2.52 41.36
CA ASP A 485 -0.80 2.70 40.26
C ASP A 485 -1.14 3.96 39.46
N THR A 486 -2.42 4.21 39.19
CA THR A 486 -2.86 5.44 38.53
C THR A 486 -2.53 6.68 39.37
N LYS A 487 -2.65 6.61 40.71
CA LYS A 487 -2.22 7.69 41.61
C LYS A 487 -0.71 7.98 41.55
N LYS A 488 0.10 7.00 41.15
CA LYS A 488 1.55 7.16 40.91
C LYS A 488 1.89 7.65 39.50
N GLY A 489 0.87 7.97 38.69
CA GLY A 489 1.04 8.40 37.30
C GLY A 489 1.34 7.26 36.33
N LEU A 490 0.97 6.01 36.67
CA LEU A 490 1.13 4.87 35.77
C LEU A 490 -0.15 4.56 34.97
N PRO A 491 -0.01 4.06 33.72
CA PRO A 491 1.23 3.96 32.97
C PRO A 491 1.67 5.31 32.36
N ARG A 492 2.97 5.46 32.13
CA ARG A 492 3.57 6.57 31.39
C ARG A 492 3.47 6.32 29.89
N PHE A 493 3.17 7.36 29.12
CA PHE A 493 3.05 7.26 27.66
C PHE A 493 4.14 8.05 26.93
N THR A 494 4.65 7.46 25.86
CA THR A 494 5.37 8.20 24.80
C THR A 494 4.73 7.84 23.47
N ILE A 495 4.40 8.84 22.66
CA ILE A 495 3.79 8.67 21.34
C ILE A 495 4.72 9.26 20.30
N ILE A 496 5.17 8.41 19.38
CA ILE A 496 6.06 8.74 18.28
C ILE A 496 5.30 8.57 16.96
N VAL A 497 5.04 9.67 16.27
CA VAL A 497 4.42 9.65 14.94
C VAL A 497 5.47 9.29 13.89
N CYS A 498 5.13 8.35 13.01
CA CYS A 498 6.00 7.83 11.95
C CYS A 498 5.61 8.39 10.59
N GLY A 499 6.36 9.36 10.10
CA GLY A 499 6.25 9.89 8.75
C GLY A 499 7.04 9.05 7.74
N LYS A 500 6.42 8.03 7.12
CA LYS A 500 7.05 7.27 6.01
C LYS A 500 6.84 7.91 4.64
N ARG A 501 5.99 8.95 4.53
CA ARG A 501 5.57 9.58 3.26
C ARG A 501 5.88 11.08 3.15
N HIS A 502 7.15 11.48 3.14
CA HIS A 502 7.60 12.87 2.89
C HIS A 502 8.59 13.04 1.71
N LYS A 503 8.93 14.29 1.37
CA LYS A 503 9.80 14.64 0.24
C LYS A 503 11.29 14.71 0.59
N THR A 504 11.65 14.74 1.88
CA THR A 504 13.05 14.77 2.36
C THR A 504 13.86 13.55 1.91
N ARG A 505 15.07 13.78 1.40
CA ARG A 505 16.06 12.76 1.01
C ARG A 505 17.43 13.22 1.49
N PHE A 506 18.26 12.27 1.92
CA PHE A 506 19.65 12.54 2.31
C PHE A 506 20.61 11.86 1.35
N TYR A 507 21.68 12.59 1.02
CA TYR A 507 22.72 12.15 0.11
C TYR A 507 24.06 12.29 0.84
N PRO A 508 24.92 11.25 0.81
CA PRO A 508 26.28 11.38 1.34
C PRO A 508 27.04 12.50 0.64
N THR A 509 27.84 13.26 1.38
CA THR A 509 28.71 14.29 0.82
C THR A 509 30.04 13.73 0.31
N THR A 510 30.42 12.52 0.75
CA THR A 510 31.62 11.81 0.32
C THR A 510 31.33 10.34 0.02
N GLU A 511 32.11 9.74 -0.88
CA GLU A 511 31.98 8.31 -1.21
C GLU A 511 32.24 7.38 -0.01
N LYS A 512 33.07 7.82 0.95
CA LYS A 512 33.39 7.03 2.16
C LYS A 512 32.16 6.82 3.05
N ASP A 513 31.19 7.72 2.97
CA ASP A 513 29.95 7.70 3.74
C ASP A 513 28.80 7.00 3.00
N CYS A 514 29.06 6.53 1.77
CA CYS A 514 28.11 5.76 1.01
C CYS A 514 28.03 4.30 1.47
N ASP A 515 26.84 3.72 1.34
CA ASP A 515 26.68 2.28 1.21
C ASP A 515 26.98 1.80 -0.23
N LYS A 516 26.84 0.50 -0.48
CA LYS A 516 27.10 -0.10 -1.80
C LYS A 516 26.20 0.41 -2.93
N SER A 517 25.08 1.06 -2.59
CA SER A 517 24.13 1.61 -3.56
C SER A 517 24.34 3.12 -3.80
N GLY A 518 25.29 3.75 -3.09
CA GLY A 518 25.51 5.20 -3.10
C GLY A 518 24.59 5.97 -2.15
N ASN A 519 23.81 5.28 -1.31
CA ASN A 519 22.96 5.91 -0.29
C ASN A 519 23.75 6.18 0.98
N THR A 520 23.16 6.93 1.92
CA THR A 520 23.70 7.00 3.28
C THR A 520 23.73 5.62 3.93
N LYS A 521 24.65 5.40 4.87
CA LYS A 521 24.77 4.10 5.56
C LYS A 521 23.54 3.81 6.43
N PRO A 522 23.13 2.55 6.60
CA PRO A 522 22.13 2.17 7.59
C PRO A 522 22.50 2.70 8.98
N GLY A 523 21.52 3.24 9.70
CA GLY A 523 21.72 3.92 10.97
C GLY A 523 21.96 5.42 10.85
N THR A 524 21.91 5.99 9.64
CA THR A 524 22.03 7.45 9.46
C THR A 524 20.84 8.15 10.11
N VAL A 525 21.15 9.02 11.08
CA VAL A 525 20.22 9.91 11.77
C VAL A 525 20.52 11.35 11.42
N VAL A 526 19.46 12.13 11.17
CA VAL A 526 19.53 13.59 11.00
C VAL A 526 18.48 14.21 11.91
N ASP A 527 18.96 14.87 12.95
CA ASP A 527 18.18 15.51 14.03
C ASP A 527 18.44 17.04 14.11
N ARG A 528 19.23 17.58 13.17
CA ARG A 528 19.62 19.01 13.14
C ARG A 528 19.57 19.59 11.73
N GLY A 529 19.35 20.90 11.65
CA GLY A 529 19.42 21.70 10.42
C GLY A 529 18.16 21.66 9.54
N VAL A 530 17.44 20.53 9.52
CA VAL A 530 16.20 20.34 8.72
C VAL A 530 15.02 19.80 9.53
N THR A 531 15.23 19.58 10.83
CA THR A 531 14.19 19.23 11.82
C THR A 531 13.49 20.48 12.33
N GLU A 532 12.39 20.30 13.06
CA GLU A 532 11.61 21.41 13.59
C GLU A 532 12.37 22.05 14.79
N ALA A 533 12.27 23.39 14.94
CA ALA A 533 13.13 24.13 15.87
C ALA A 533 12.76 23.96 17.35
N ARG A 534 11.48 23.70 17.67
CA ARG A 534 10.92 23.68 19.03
C ARG A 534 10.42 22.31 19.45
N ASN A 535 10.24 21.41 18.50
CA ASN A 535 9.69 20.09 18.70
C ASN A 535 10.78 19.03 18.66
N TRP A 536 10.44 17.85 19.16
CA TRP A 536 11.37 16.73 19.20
C TRP A 536 11.09 15.81 18.02
N ASP A 537 11.92 15.91 16.99
CA ASP A 537 11.85 15.05 15.81
C ASP A 537 13.22 14.70 15.25
N PHE A 538 13.28 13.62 14.49
CA PHE A 538 14.49 13.18 13.80
C PHE A 538 14.13 12.35 12.57
N PHE A 539 15.03 12.33 11.59
CA PHE A 539 14.98 11.39 10.48
C PHE A 539 15.93 10.24 10.73
N LEU A 540 15.49 9.01 10.47
CA LEU A 540 16.31 7.82 10.59
C LEU A 540 16.20 6.96 9.33
N GLN A 541 17.36 6.67 8.73
CA GLN A 541 17.52 5.66 7.70
C GLN A 541 18.12 4.37 8.30
N ALA A 542 17.27 3.54 8.91
CA ALA A 542 17.71 2.30 9.57
C ALA A 542 18.16 1.18 8.61
N HIS A 543 17.89 1.29 7.31
CA HIS A 543 18.02 0.21 6.34
C HIS A 543 18.98 0.57 5.21
N ALA A 544 19.53 -0.46 4.55
CA ALA A 544 20.15 -0.31 3.24
C ALA A 544 19.06 -0.34 2.17
N ALA A 545 19.02 0.68 1.31
CA ALA A 545 18.10 0.68 0.19
C ALA A 545 18.55 -0.36 -0.85
N LEU A 546 17.67 -1.29 -1.18
CA LEU A 546 17.98 -2.35 -2.16
C LEU A 546 18.17 -1.77 -3.57
N GLN A 547 17.44 -0.71 -3.86
CA GLN A 547 17.41 0.04 -5.11
C GLN A 547 17.00 1.47 -4.75
N TRP A 548 17.26 2.44 -5.64
CA TRP A 548 16.80 3.84 -5.53
C TRP A 548 17.55 4.71 -4.51
N THR A 549 17.16 5.97 -4.42
CA THR A 549 17.44 6.81 -3.25
C THR A 549 16.60 6.33 -2.07
N ALA A 550 17.28 6.01 -0.97
CA ALA A 550 16.68 5.64 0.29
C ALA A 550 15.74 6.73 0.79
N ARG A 551 14.66 6.31 1.43
CA ARG A 551 13.76 7.21 2.14
C ARG A 551 13.94 6.98 3.64
N PRO A 552 14.51 7.94 4.39
CA PRO A 552 14.49 7.86 5.84
C PRO A 552 13.05 7.92 6.33
N CYS A 553 12.75 7.35 7.49
CA CYS A 553 11.49 7.62 8.17
C CYS A 553 11.68 8.85 9.06
N HIS A 554 10.69 9.74 9.05
CA HIS A 554 10.61 10.86 10.00
C HIS A 554 9.90 10.39 11.26
N TYR A 555 10.50 10.63 12.42
CA TYR A 555 9.94 10.28 13.72
C TYR A 555 9.74 11.58 14.50
N TYR A 556 8.51 11.82 14.91
CA TYR A 556 8.13 13.00 15.66
C TYR A 556 7.52 12.59 17.00
N ILE A 557 8.12 13.04 18.10
CA ILE A 557 7.66 12.71 19.45
C ILE A 557 6.60 13.73 19.85
N VAL A 558 5.33 13.40 19.65
CA VAL A 558 4.19 14.29 19.98
C VAL A 558 3.93 14.32 21.49
N HIS A 559 4.28 13.26 22.22
CA HIS A 559 4.07 13.13 23.66
C HIS A 559 5.18 12.30 24.29
N ASP A 560 5.72 12.70 25.44
CA ASP A 560 6.71 11.91 26.18
C ASP A 560 6.61 12.11 27.69
N GLU A 561 6.31 11.01 28.40
CA GLU A 561 6.38 10.88 29.85
C GLU A 561 7.37 9.79 30.27
N ILE A 562 7.87 8.98 29.33
CA ILE A 562 8.73 7.85 29.66
C ILE A 562 10.18 8.32 29.72
N PHE A 563 10.71 8.84 28.62
CA PHE A 563 12.14 9.05 28.47
C PHE A 563 12.63 10.24 29.30
N ARG A 564 11.91 11.37 29.24
CA ARG A 564 12.21 12.53 30.08
C ARG A 564 12.16 12.22 31.57
N GLN A 565 11.22 11.39 32.03
CA GLN A 565 11.12 11.04 33.44
C GLN A 565 12.21 10.06 33.88
N ILE A 566 12.46 9.00 33.10
CA ILE A 566 13.46 7.99 33.45
C ILE A 566 14.88 8.55 33.43
N TYR A 567 15.17 9.44 32.47
CA TYR A 567 16.51 9.97 32.23
C TYR A 567 16.69 11.42 32.68
N ALA A 568 15.78 11.94 33.53
CA ALA A 568 15.84 13.32 34.03
C ALA A 568 17.16 13.64 34.74
N ASN A 569 17.68 12.69 35.52
CA ASN A 569 18.82 12.91 36.41
C ASN A 569 20.13 12.32 35.89
N SER A 570 20.08 11.39 34.94
CA SER A 570 21.26 10.69 34.44
C SER A 570 21.04 10.16 33.03
N ILE A 571 21.94 10.52 32.12
CA ILE A 571 22.02 9.94 30.78
C ILE A 571 23.02 8.78 30.83
N PRO A 572 22.63 7.53 30.53
CA PRO A 572 23.55 6.42 30.51
C PRO A 572 24.56 6.57 29.37
N LEU A 573 25.84 6.29 29.65
CA LEU A 573 26.85 6.17 28.60
C LEU A 573 26.47 5.05 27.61
N PRO A 574 26.78 5.19 26.31
CA PRO A 574 27.54 6.28 25.67
C PRO A 574 26.69 7.46 25.18
N PHE A 575 25.41 7.54 25.59
CA PHE A 575 24.50 8.57 25.11
C PHE A 575 24.84 9.95 25.68
N GLN A 576 24.63 11.00 24.89
CA GLN A 576 24.87 12.38 25.31
C GLN A 576 23.56 13.09 25.67
N SER A 577 22.44 12.60 25.13
CA SER A 577 21.13 13.17 25.31
C SER A 577 20.04 12.10 25.37
N ILE A 578 18.85 12.50 25.84
CA ILE A 578 17.64 11.66 25.79
C ILE A 578 17.26 11.35 24.33
N ALA A 579 17.52 12.27 23.39
CA ALA A 579 17.30 12.05 21.97
C ALA A 579 18.09 10.85 21.44
N ASP A 580 19.39 10.76 21.77
CA ASP A 580 20.24 9.64 21.36
C ASP A 580 19.68 8.28 21.82
N ILE A 581 19.08 8.23 23.02
CA ILE A 581 18.47 7.00 23.57
C ILE A 581 17.25 6.59 22.75
N VAL A 582 16.38 7.53 22.39
CA VAL A 582 15.17 7.26 21.61
C VAL A 582 15.50 6.86 20.18
N GLU A 583 16.48 7.54 19.58
CA GLU A 583 16.99 7.23 18.24
C GLU A 583 17.62 5.83 18.19
N ASP A 584 18.50 5.51 19.14
CA ASP A 584 19.13 4.19 19.24
C ASP A 584 18.11 3.08 19.47
N LEU A 585 17.16 3.28 20.39
CA LEU A 585 16.11 2.30 20.63
C LEU A 585 15.23 2.08 19.37
N THR A 586 14.86 3.16 18.68
CA THR A 586 14.07 3.09 17.44
C THR A 586 14.86 2.38 16.35
N HIS A 587 16.15 2.68 16.20
CA HIS A 587 17.05 2.02 15.25
C HIS A 587 17.19 0.53 15.54
N ASN A 588 17.42 0.15 16.80
CA ASN A 588 17.59 -1.24 17.20
C ASN A 588 16.33 -2.06 16.95
N MET A 589 15.15 -1.48 17.19
CA MET A 589 13.89 -2.13 16.86
C MET A 589 13.73 -2.40 15.36
N CYS A 590 14.30 -1.59 14.45
CA CYS A 590 14.26 -1.87 13.01
C CYS A 590 14.84 -3.22 12.58
N TYR A 591 15.60 -3.90 13.44
CA TYR A 591 16.15 -5.24 13.19
C TYR A 591 15.22 -6.38 13.64
N LEU A 592 14.09 -6.05 14.28
CA LEU A 592 13.12 -7.00 14.86
C LEU A 592 11.90 -7.25 13.96
N PHE A 593 11.96 -6.86 12.69
CA PHE A 593 10.94 -7.26 11.73
C PHE A 593 11.08 -8.74 11.36
N GLY A 594 10.34 -9.60 12.06
CA GLY A 594 10.49 -11.05 12.03
C GLY A 594 10.24 -11.70 10.66
N ARG A 595 9.66 -10.98 9.69
CA ARG A 595 9.40 -11.50 8.34
C ARG A 595 10.60 -11.35 7.38
N ALA A 596 11.69 -10.71 7.81
CA ALA A 596 12.87 -10.53 6.97
C ALA A 596 14.19 -10.61 7.77
N THR A 597 15.27 -10.95 7.08
CA THR A 597 16.65 -10.94 7.61
C THR A 597 17.37 -9.64 7.27
N LYS A 598 16.70 -8.52 7.51
CA LYS A 598 17.24 -7.18 7.27
C LYS A 598 16.55 -6.15 8.16
N ALA A 599 17.26 -5.07 8.44
CA ALA A 599 16.69 -3.87 9.00
C ALA A 599 15.65 -3.26 8.03
N VAL A 600 14.53 -2.80 8.57
CA VAL A 600 13.44 -2.19 7.81
C VAL A 600 13.45 -0.67 7.92
N SER A 601 12.85 0.00 6.93
CA SER A 601 12.81 1.46 6.84
C SER A 601 11.86 2.12 7.85
N LEU A 602 10.89 1.37 8.36
CA LEU A 602 9.88 1.80 9.31
C LEU A 602 10.00 0.93 10.57
N CYS A 603 9.91 1.54 11.75
CA CYS A 603 10.03 0.81 13.01
C CYS A 603 8.95 -0.31 13.06
N PRO A 604 9.28 -1.56 13.45
CA PRO A 604 8.37 -2.68 13.32
C PRO A 604 7.00 -2.56 13.98
N PRO A 605 6.81 -1.87 15.12
CA PRO A 605 5.47 -1.69 15.69
C PRO A 605 4.53 -1.01 14.67
N ALA A 606 4.95 0.11 14.09
CA ALA A 606 4.22 0.78 13.01
C ALA A 606 4.07 -0.11 11.77
N TYR A 607 5.13 -0.82 11.38
CA TYR A 607 5.09 -1.67 10.19
C TYR A 607 4.12 -2.87 10.35
N TYR A 608 4.04 -3.46 11.53
CA TYR A 608 3.07 -4.52 11.82
C TYR A 608 1.62 -4.00 11.83
N ALA A 609 1.38 -2.78 12.31
CA ALA A 609 0.07 -2.15 12.21
C ALA A 609 -0.35 -1.91 10.74
N ASP A 610 0.57 -1.41 9.90
CA ASP A 610 0.37 -1.25 8.45
C ASP A 610 0.00 -2.58 7.78
N LEU A 611 0.71 -3.67 8.09
CA LEU A 611 0.38 -5.02 7.58
C LEU A 611 -0.99 -5.52 8.05
N ALA A 612 -1.40 -5.21 9.28
CA ALA A 612 -2.72 -5.56 9.79
C ALA A 612 -3.83 -4.76 9.08
N CYS A 613 -3.61 -3.47 8.82
CA CYS A 613 -4.48 -2.64 7.98
C CYS A 613 -4.56 -3.16 6.53
N GLU A 614 -3.44 -3.52 5.89
CA GLU A 614 -3.42 -4.15 4.57
C GLU A 614 -4.22 -5.46 4.53
N ARG A 615 -4.12 -6.26 5.60
CA ARG A 615 -4.92 -7.48 5.75
C ARG A 615 -6.40 -7.16 5.86
N ALA A 616 -6.79 -6.14 6.61
CA ALA A 616 -8.20 -5.73 6.70
C ALA A 616 -8.80 -5.31 5.35
N ARG A 617 -8.01 -4.64 4.50
CA ARG A 617 -8.42 -4.32 3.11
C ARG A 617 -8.68 -5.55 2.26
N CYS A 618 -8.11 -6.70 2.60
CA CYS A 618 -8.42 -7.97 1.95
C CYS A 618 -9.83 -8.45 2.32
N TYR A 619 -10.25 -8.29 3.58
CA TYR A 619 -11.58 -8.70 4.03
C TYR A 619 -12.69 -7.83 3.43
N LEU A 620 -12.38 -6.56 3.17
CA LEU A 620 -13.28 -5.57 2.60
C LEU A 620 -13.10 -5.41 1.08
N ALA A 621 -12.55 -6.41 0.38
CA ALA A 621 -12.20 -6.33 -1.04
C ALA A 621 -13.35 -5.84 -1.92
N SER A 622 -14.59 -6.26 -1.64
CA SER A 622 -15.79 -5.84 -2.37
C SER A 622 -16.03 -4.33 -2.34
N LEU A 623 -15.54 -3.63 -1.30
CA LEU A 623 -15.69 -2.18 -1.13
C LEU A 623 -14.45 -1.42 -1.61
N PHE A 624 -13.26 -1.98 -1.37
CA PHE A 624 -12.00 -1.31 -1.72
C PHE A 624 -11.60 -1.48 -3.18
N ASP A 625 -11.93 -2.63 -3.79
CA ASP A 625 -11.54 -2.99 -5.15
C ASP A 625 -12.69 -2.90 -6.16
N THR A 626 -13.78 -2.20 -5.84
CA THR A 626 -14.99 -2.14 -6.68
C THR A 626 -14.65 -2.00 -8.17
N PRO A 627 -14.99 -2.99 -9.01
CA PRO A 627 -14.98 -2.76 -10.44
C PRO A 627 -15.97 -1.62 -10.69
N SER A 628 -15.49 -0.54 -11.32
CA SER A 628 -16.37 0.58 -11.68
C SER A 628 -17.55 0.02 -12.48
N PRO A 629 -18.81 0.37 -12.16
CA PRO A 629 -19.98 -0.30 -12.71
C PRO A 629 -19.93 -0.29 -14.24
N SER A 630 -19.75 -1.47 -14.81
CA SER A 630 -19.91 -1.74 -16.23
C SER A 630 -21.34 -2.22 -16.46
N ALA A 631 -21.96 -1.67 -17.50
CA ALA A 631 -23.33 -1.89 -17.96
C ALA A 631 -24.39 -1.02 -17.26
N ALA A 632 -25.06 -0.21 -18.07
CA ALA A 632 -26.36 0.35 -17.76
C ALA A 632 -27.34 -0.79 -17.41
N PRO A 633 -28.31 -0.56 -16.51
CA PRO A 633 -29.35 -1.54 -16.23
C PRO A 633 -30.17 -1.78 -17.50
N SER A 634 -30.14 -3.01 -18.02
CA SER A 634 -31.16 -3.45 -18.96
C SER A 634 -32.47 -3.58 -18.18
N VAL A 635 -33.44 -2.78 -18.58
CA VAL A 635 -34.79 -2.77 -18.02
C VAL A 635 -35.48 -4.08 -18.45
N THR A 636 -35.55 -5.05 -17.54
CA THR A 636 -36.62 -6.04 -17.49
C THR A 636 -36.85 -6.40 -16.03
N GLY A 637 -38.10 -6.23 -15.59
CA GLY A 637 -38.49 -6.28 -14.19
C GLY A 637 -38.23 -7.63 -13.55
N THR A 638 -37.38 -7.64 -12.55
CA THR A 638 -37.56 -8.38 -11.30
C THR A 638 -36.68 -7.70 -10.27
N SER A 639 -37.33 -7.04 -9.32
CA SER A 639 -36.73 -6.33 -8.21
C SER A 639 -35.95 -7.29 -7.31
N ALA A 640 -34.67 -7.50 -7.61
CA ALA A 640 -33.69 -7.89 -6.61
C ALA A 640 -33.34 -6.62 -5.82
N ALA A 641 -33.89 -6.53 -4.60
CA ALA A 641 -33.57 -5.48 -3.64
C ALA A 641 -32.04 -5.41 -3.43
N GLY A 642 -31.40 -4.43 -4.08
CA GLY A 642 -30.02 -4.05 -3.80
C GLY A 642 -29.94 -3.31 -2.48
N GLY A 643 -30.10 -4.04 -1.37
CA GLY A 643 -29.83 -3.50 -0.04
C GLY A 643 -28.37 -3.11 0.06
N THR A 644 -28.09 -1.82 0.28
CA THR A 644 -26.81 -1.36 0.83
C THR A 644 -26.59 -2.11 2.15
N ARG A 645 -25.81 -3.19 2.13
CA ARG A 645 -25.36 -3.88 3.34
C ARG A 645 -24.69 -2.83 4.24
N GLN A 646 -25.29 -2.55 5.38
CA GLN A 646 -24.65 -1.73 6.40
C GLN A 646 -23.38 -2.46 6.87
N LEU A 647 -22.29 -1.70 6.93
CA LEU A 647 -21.03 -2.18 7.47
C LEU A 647 -21.23 -2.60 8.92
N SER A 648 -20.81 -3.82 9.26
CA SER A 648 -20.81 -4.33 10.63
C SER A 648 -19.36 -4.43 11.13
N PRO A 649 -19.08 -4.22 12.42
CA PRO A 649 -17.81 -4.59 13.04
C PRO A 649 -17.35 -6.02 12.69
N ASP A 650 -18.29 -6.94 12.45
CA ASP A 650 -18.03 -8.33 12.04
C ASP A 650 -17.32 -8.43 10.68
N ASP A 651 -17.36 -7.38 9.85
CA ASP A 651 -16.72 -7.36 8.54
C ASP A 651 -15.18 -7.39 8.62
N VAL A 652 -14.59 -7.01 9.75
CA VAL A 652 -13.15 -7.15 10.04
C VAL A 652 -12.84 -8.05 11.23
N GLN A 653 -13.85 -8.62 11.88
CA GLN A 653 -13.66 -9.49 13.03
C GLN A 653 -12.93 -10.78 12.61
N ILE A 654 -11.85 -11.07 13.33
CA ILE A 654 -11.02 -12.27 13.13
C ILE A 654 -11.59 -13.43 13.94
N HIS A 655 -11.49 -14.64 13.39
CA HIS A 655 -11.91 -15.85 14.09
C HIS A 655 -11.21 -15.99 15.45
N GLN A 656 -11.91 -16.48 16.47
CA GLN A 656 -11.40 -16.56 17.84
C GLN A 656 -10.07 -17.34 17.97
N LYS A 657 -9.88 -18.37 17.14
CA LYS A 657 -8.62 -19.15 17.07
C LYS A 657 -7.39 -18.32 16.66
N LEU A 658 -7.58 -17.25 15.89
CA LEU A 658 -6.49 -16.47 15.30
C LEU A 658 -6.39 -15.03 15.85
N ARG A 659 -7.44 -14.51 16.51
CA ARG A 659 -7.52 -13.10 16.92
C ARG A 659 -6.34 -12.62 17.80
N ASP A 660 -5.71 -13.55 18.53
CA ASP A 660 -4.59 -13.27 19.44
C ASP A 660 -3.24 -13.72 18.87
N THR A 661 -3.12 -13.79 17.54
CA THR A 661 -1.92 -14.22 16.81
C THR A 661 -1.45 -13.16 15.80
N MET A 662 -0.28 -13.36 15.20
CA MET A 662 0.20 -12.58 14.07
C MET A 662 -0.44 -13.04 12.74
N PHE A 663 -1.77 -13.18 12.67
CA PHE A 663 -2.49 -13.70 11.49
C PHE A 663 -2.15 -12.95 10.18
N TYR A 664 -1.86 -11.65 10.30
CA TYR A 664 -1.60 -10.71 9.22
C TYR A 664 -0.21 -10.83 8.58
N ILE A 665 0.72 -11.60 9.16
CA ILE A 665 2.11 -11.72 8.67
C ILE A 665 2.25 -12.46 7.33
#